data_AF-A0A957R6U1-F1
#
_entry.id   AF-A0A957R6U1-F1
#
_cell.length_a   1.000
_cell.length_b   1.000
_cell.length_c   1.000
_cell.angle_alpha   90.00
_cell.angle_beta   90.00
_cell.angle_gamma   90.00
#
_symmetry.space_group_name_H-M   'P 1'
#
loop_
_entity.id
_entity.type
_entity.pdbx_description
1 polymer ?
#
loop_
_entity_poly.entity_id
_entity_poly.type
_entity_poly.pdbx_seq_one_letter_code
_entity_poly.pdbx_strand_id
1 'polypeptide(L)'
;TNSVAIPTRAVETSDGAAVAATTVASTEDATPVSAQPTAQATVTILPTPTAAPCTPHTDWPAYTVQAGDTLGTIAQAAGSSIAELTTGNCLDNPNLIEVGQTIYVPQGVAIEPTPVSPIGWQSYTDPEFQVTFFYPADWSREQEEGVRFSGSDGFLVAIGLGSPRGLQETAETEAAHHLLPYGANPAIETITLKSGQEARLIVPTVENTNNLQAALIAPYTEPIDYNNVKLNYLMLVADPAHIRTIAQTVIMPTTSTDIGIDLFTAEIVEEIANDGRRIRFEWATHGATHGTLTSGTSERFLNWWNVGPADTLTADLGRTMFPDPIMTLHMFNDVTGQETIATVQLDWDCTYDYFFTPAPDRCATQAAHEINAVYQPFEHGFMVWQPFENTATVYAFFDDGNVFLATDSWVEGDPESDPNLVPPEGLYQPIRGFGNVWRENEWIREQLGWATAEESTYTAIYQSEMRESIPGVAYLTRPDGALLKLVDTRWEVWPDHQLLQSLNATTIEPVLTAVLHNDTAAKLALTQLVTQGCTTAAGLGGPPKCADGQSDGTPVDYFPLMGPGHGEPILPERLPEVLDFTVERLYAIVEVPAAEYRDGSWPSGEYALLFETATLPVAVLVDQGRIVRLSVGSETAAYELTRLSDNILWLTSTADIQR
;
A
#
# COMPACT_ATOMS: atom_id res chain seq x y z
N THR A 1 45.48 8.97 -33.32
CA THR A 1 46.40 8.54 -32.24
C THR A 1 45.54 8.27 -31.02
N ASN A 2 45.23 7.07 -30.56
CA ASN A 2 45.61 5.71 -30.92
C ASN A 2 44.40 4.80 -30.69
N SER A 3 44.27 3.81 -31.56
CA SER A 3 43.28 2.73 -31.55
C SER A 3 43.86 1.51 -30.81
N VAL A 4 43.07 0.79 -30.01
CA VAL A 4 43.27 -0.64 -29.63
C VAL A 4 41.88 -1.20 -29.25
N ALA A 5 41.11 -1.86 -30.12
CA ALA A 5 41.19 -3.26 -30.59
C ALA A 5 40.80 -4.31 -29.51
N ILE A 6 39.55 -4.77 -29.58
CA ILE A 6 39.02 -5.99 -28.91
C ILE A 6 39.37 -7.19 -29.79
N PRO A 7 39.95 -8.30 -29.26
CA PRO A 7 40.12 -9.51 -30.04
C PRO A 7 38.88 -10.40 -29.93
N THR A 8 38.14 -10.49 -31.03
CA THR A 8 37.38 -11.69 -31.41
C THR A 8 38.35 -12.87 -31.58
N ARG A 9 38.04 -14.03 -31.00
CA ARG A 9 38.67 -15.30 -31.40
C ARG A 9 37.62 -16.26 -31.92
N ALA A 10 37.97 -16.78 -33.09
CA ALA A 10 37.17 -17.54 -34.01
C ALA A 10 37.00 -19.01 -33.61
N VAL A 11 35.91 -19.55 -34.14
CA VAL A 11 35.65 -20.95 -34.45
C VAL A 11 36.82 -21.53 -35.25
N GLU A 12 37.37 -22.66 -34.78
CA GLU A 12 38.11 -23.60 -35.61
C GLU A 12 37.51 -24.99 -35.47
N THR A 13 36.95 -25.45 -36.58
CA THR A 13 36.57 -26.82 -36.89
C THR A 13 37.83 -27.66 -37.15
N SER A 14 37.88 -28.89 -36.65
CA SER A 14 38.63 -29.96 -37.32
C SER A 14 37.91 -31.30 -37.19
N ASP A 15 37.82 -31.97 -38.34
CA ASP A 15 37.11 -33.21 -38.63
C ASP A 15 37.67 -34.45 -37.92
N GLY A 16 36.73 -35.33 -37.53
CA GLY A 16 36.64 -36.68 -38.08
C GLY A 16 37.57 -37.79 -37.57
N ALA A 17 37.03 -38.70 -36.76
CA ALA A 17 37.17 -40.14 -36.98
C ALA A 17 36.12 -40.93 -36.16
N ALA A 18 35.32 -41.71 -36.88
CA ALA A 18 34.28 -42.59 -36.37
C ALA A 18 34.87 -43.87 -35.72
N VAL A 19 34.26 -44.37 -34.65
CA VAL A 19 34.19 -45.82 -34.37
C VAL A 19 32.89 -46.20 -33.64
N ALA A 20 32.08 -46.97 -34.35
CA ALA A 20 31.14 -48.02 -33.98
C ALA A 20 30.44 -48.04 -32.61
N ALA A 21 29.10 -48.04 -32.72
CA ALA A 21 28.15 -48.52 -31.73
C ALA A 21 28.42 -49.96 -31.28
N THR A 22 28.22 -50.23 -29.99
CA THR A 22 27.97 -51.58 -29.48
C THR A 22 26.83 -51.51 -28.47
N THR A 23 25.70 -52.04 -28.90
CA THR A 23 24.55 -52.49 -28.12
C THR A 23 24.97 -53.48 -27.03
N VAL A 24 24.45 -53.31 -25.80
CA VAL A 24 24.26 -54.43 -24.88
C VAL A 24 22.86 -54.32 -24.27
N ALA A 25 22.15 -55.43 -24.40
CA ALA A 25 20.75 -55.63 -24.09
C ALA A 25 20.52 -55.86 -22.59
N SER A 26 19.34 -55.42 -22.16
CA SER A 26 18.69 -55.78 -20.90
C SER A 26 18.47 -57.28 -20.81
N THR A 27 18.73 -57.87 -19.64
CA THR A 27 18.15 -59.15 -19.24
C THR A 27 17.58 -59.01 -17.83
N GLU A 28 16.28 -59.28 -17.74
CA GLU A 28 15.56 -59.59 -16.51
C GLU A 28 16.18 -60.82 -15.84
N ASP A 29 16.27 -60.80 -14.51
CA ASP A 29 16.03 -62.03 -13.75
C ASP A 29 15.32 -61.66 -12.44
N ALA A 30 14.11 -62.19 -12.30
CA ALA A 30 13.22 -61.98 -11.17
C ALA A 30 13.20 -63.26 -10.33
N THR A 31 13.52 -63.14 -9.04
CA THR A 31 13.21 -64.17 -8.04
C THR A 31 12.22 -63.64 -7.00
N PRO A 32 11.23 -64.44 -6.57
CA PRO A 32 10.05 -63.96 -5.86
C PRO A 32 10.26 -63.95 -4.33
N VAL A 33 9.72 -62.93 -3.66
CA VAL A 33 9.61 -62.90 -2.20
C VAL A 33 8.15 -63.10 -1.77
N SER A 34 8.01 -64.04 -0.83
CA SER A 34 6.79 -64.54 -0.19
C SER A 34 5.96 -63.46 0.50
N ALA A 35 4.64 -63.49 0.30
CA ALA A 35 3.67 -62.67 1.01
C ALA A 35 3.36 -63.24 2.41
N GLN A 36 3.42 -62.39 3.43
CA GLN A 36 2.89 -62.64 4.78
C GLN A 36 1.91 -61.50 5.14
N PRO A 37 0.77 -61.76 5.79
CA PRO A 37 -0.35 -60.82 5.82
C PRO A 37 -0.13 -59.71 6.85
N THR A 38 -0.19 -58.46 6.40
CA THR A 38 -0.22 -57.26 7.23
C THR A 38 -1.60 -57.09 7.85
N ALA A 39 -1.64 -56.91 9.17
CA ALA A 39 -2.84 -56.57 9.91
C ALA A 39 -3.38 -55.20 9.44
N GLN A 40 -4.67 -55.16 9.09
CA GLN A 40 -5.37 -53.92 8.76
C GLN A 40 -5.58 -53.10 10.04
N ALA A 41 -4.94 -51.93 10.10
CA ALA A 41 -5.29 -50.90 11.07
C ALA A 41 -6.58 -50.22 10.61
N THR A 42 -7.65 -50.36 11.40
CA THR A 42 -8.90 -49.62 11.22
C THR A 42 -8.65 -48.15 11.54
N VAL A 43 -8.71 -47.27 10.53
CA VAL A 43 -8.65 -45.81 10.71
C VAL A 43 -10.01 -45.35 11.24
N THR A 44 -10.03 -44.90 12.49
CA THR A 44 -11.17 -44.16 13.05
C THR A 44 -11.12 -42.74 12.52
N ILE A 45 -11.97 -42.42 11.54
CA ILE A 45 -12.21 -41.06 11.06
C ILE A 45 -12.85 -40.24 12.18
N LEU A 46 -12.13 -39.25 12.71
CA LEU A 46 -12.73 -38.18 13.52
C LEU A 46 -13.66 -37.36 12.60
N PRO A 47 -14.87 -36.99 13.04
CA PRO A 47 -15.71 -36.08 12.27
C PRO A 47 -14.97 -34.74 12.09
N THR A 48 -14.85 -34.31 10.84
CA THR A 48 -14.41 -32.96 10.46
C THR A 48 -15.28 -31.95 11.22
N PRO A 49 -14.69 -30.95 11.91
CA PRO A 49 -15.49 -29.87 12.47
C PRO A 49 -16.20 -29.17 11.31
N THR A 50 -17.53 -29.28 11.28
CA THR A 50 -18.40 -28.60 10.32
C THR A 50 -18.16 -27.10 10.46
N ALA A 51 -17.65 -26.45 9.41
CA ALA A 51 -17.56 -25.00 9.33
C ALA A 51 -18.93 -24.38 9.66
N ALA A 52 -18.95 -23.39 10.53
CA ALA A 52 -20.18 -22.67 10.86
C ALA A 52 -20.76 -22.03 9.59
N PRO A 53 -22.10 -22.04 9.38
CA PRO A 53 -22.71 -21.38 8.24
C PRO A 53 -22.48 -19.86 8.34
N CYS A 54 -21.93 -19.27 7.28
CA CYS A 54 -21.80 -17.82 7.17
C CYS A 54 -23.19 -17.17 7.13
N THR A 55 -23.38 -16.12 7.92
CA THR A 55 -24.61 -15.32 7.92
C THR A 55 -24.26 -13.88 7.54
N PRO A 56 -24.85 -13.30 6.48
CA PRO A 56 -24.56 -11.92 6.07
C PRO A 56 -24.88 -10.91 7.18
N HIS A 57 -24.07 -9.85 7.28
CA HIS A 57 -24.24 -8.72 8.19
C HIS A 57 -25.42 -7.84 7.77
N THR A 58 -26.64 -8.35 7.97
CA THR A 58 -27.89 -7.60 7.70
C THR A 58 -28.10 -6.39 8.62
N ASP A 59 -27.25 -6.22 9.63
CA ASP A 59 -27.15 -5.05 10.50
C ASP A 59 -26.45 -3.85 9.82
N TRP A 60 -25.71 -4.09 8.73
CA TRP A 60 -25.14 -3.06 7.89
C TRP A 60 -26.18 -2.48 6.90
N PRO A 61 -26.04 -1.20 6.49
CA PRO A 61 -26.81 -0.62 5.40
C PRO A 61 -26.80 -1.45 4.12
N ALA A 62 -27.97 -1.63 3.50
CA ALA A 62 -28.10 -2.34 2.23
C ALA A 62 -27.77 -1.43 1.04
N TYR A 63 -26.88 -1.89 0.17
CA TYR A 63 -26.50 -1.31 -1.10
C TYR A 63 -26.95 -2.21 -2.25
N THR A 64 -27.53 -1.62 -3.29
CA THR A 64 -27.93 -2.36 -4.51
C THR A 64 -26.91 -2.08 -5.59
N VAL A 65 -26.19 -3.13 -6.02
CA VAL A 65 -25.15 -3.08 -7.05
C VAL A 65 -25.71 -2.48 -8.34
N GLN A 66 -25.05 -1.46 -8.86
CA GLN A 66 -25.36 -0.75 -10.09
C GLN A 66 -24.45 -1.23 -11.23
N ALA A 67 -24.81 -0.88 -12.47
CA ALA A 67 -23.99 -1.23 -13.63
C ALA A 67 -22.66 -0.47 -13.59
N GLY A 68 -21.54 -1.22 -13.58
CA GLY A 68 -20.19 -0.67 -13.47
C GLY A 68 -19.56 -0.81 -12.09
N ASP A 69 -20.32 -1.27 -11.09
CA ASP A 69 -19.78 -1.55 -9.78
C ASP A 69 -18.90 -2.80 -9.77
N THR A 70 -17.87 -2.76 -8.93
CA THR A 70 -17.11 -3.93 -8.48
C THR A 70 -17.15 -3.97 -6.96
N LEU A 71 -16.87 -5.14 -6.37
CA LEU A 71 -16.81 -5.22 -4.91
C LEU A 71 -15.71 -4.30 -4.34
N GLY A 72 -14.65 -4.04 -5.12
CA GLY A 72 -13.59 -3.08 -4.80
C GLY A 72 -14.04 -1.63 -4.80
N THR A 73 -14.77 -1.18 -5.83
CA THR A 73 -15.28 0.20 -5.87
C THR A 73 -16.31 0.46 -4.78
N ILE A 74 -17.13 -0.55 -4.43
CA ILE A 74 -18.09 -0.44 -3.34
C ILE A 74 -17.39 -0.46 -1.98
N ALA A 75 -16.38 -1.31 -1.79
CA ALA A 75 -15.56 -1.33 -0.57
C ALA A 75 -14.88 0.03 -0.35
N GLN A 76 -14.25 0.57 -1.38
CA GLN A 76 -13.62 1.89 -1.33
C GLN A 76 -14.62 3.00 -0.97
N ALA A 77 -15.78 3.04 -1.64
CA ALA A 77 -16.83 4.01 -1.36
C ALA A 77 -17.41 3.88 0.07
N ALA A 78 -17.39 2.66 0.62
CA ALA A 78 -17.84 2.37 1.98
C ALA A 78 -16.75 2.52 3.05
N GLY A 79 -15.53 2.92 2.69
CA GLY A 79 -14.39 2.94 3.62
C GLY A 79 -14.07 1.57 4.22
N SER A 80 -14.29 0.51 3.45
CA SER A 80 -14.16 -0.90 3.82
C SER A 80 -13.17 -1.61 2.88
N SER A 81 -12.96 -2.91 3.07
CA SER A 81 -12.11 -3.74 2.20
C SER A 81 -12.92 -4.79 1.44
N ILE A 82 -12.38 -5.28 0.32
CA ILE A 82 -12.97 -6.41 -0.43
C ILE A 82 -13.16 -7.60 0.51
N ALA A 83 -12.17 -7.89 1.36
CA ALA A 83 -12.22 -9.00 2.31
C ALA A 83 -13.36 -8.85 3.34
N GLU A 84 -13.56 -7.64 3.86
CA GLU A 84 -14.61 -7.32 4.82
C GLU A 84 -16.00 -7.39 4.19
N LEU A 85 -16.18 -6.85 2.97
CA LEU A 85 -17.45 -6.99 2.25
C LEU A 85 -17.74 -8.44 1.85
N THR A 86 -16.72 -9.21 1.45
CA THR A 86 -16.87 -10.63 1.08
C THR A 86 -17.32 -11.46 2.26
N THR A 87 -16.63 -11.29 3.40
CA THR A 87 -16.94 -11.99 4.65
C THR A 87 -18.30 -11.56 5.17
N GLY A 88 -18.57 -10.25 5.17
CA GLY A 88 -19.81 -9.71 5.70
C GLY A 88 -21.04 -9.96 4.82
N ASN A 89 -20.86 -10.32 3.56
CA ASN A 89 -21.97 -10.67 2.67
C ASN A 89 -22.04 -12.16 2.32
N CYS A 90 -21.14 -12.97 2.88
CA CYS A 90 -21.01 -14.38 2.54
C CYS A 90 -20.89 -14.61 1.04
N LEU A 91 -20.11 -13.78 0.35
CA LEU A 91 -19.90 -13.90 -1.08
C LEU A 91 -18.90 -15.03 -1.34
N ASP A 92 -19.35 -16.07 -2.03
CA ASP A 92 -18.50 -17.21 -2.41
C ASP A 92 -17.38 -16.79 -3.37
N ASN A 93 -17.61 -15.73 -4.15
CA ASN A 93 -16.64 -15.18 -5.08
C ASN A 93 -16.66 -13.64 -5.02
N PRO A 94 -15.61 -12.98 -4.51
CA PRO A 94 -15.52 -11.52 -4.44
C PRO A 94 -15.53 -10.84 -5.81
N ASN A 95 -15.20 -11.57 -6.87
CA ASN A 95 -15.10 -11.07 -8.25
C ASN A 95 -16.42 -11.22 -9.03
N LEU A 96 -17.47 -11.74 -8.40
CA LEU A 96 -18.77 -11.94 -9.03
C LEU A 96 -19.86 -11.31 -8.20
N ILE A 97 -20.21 -10.07 -8.56
CA ILE A 97 -21.42 -9.39 -8.11
C ILE A 97 -22.29 -9.04 -9.31
N GLU A 98 -23.60 -9.21 -9.19
CA GLU A 98 -24.55 -8.97 -10.27
C GLU A 98 -25.23 -7.61 -10.12
N VAL A 99 -25.50 -6.93 -11.23
CA VAL A 99 -26.30 -5.70 -11.22
C VAL A 99 -27.68 -5.99 -10.64
N GLY A 100 -28.10 -5.22 -9.64
CA GLY A 100 -29.33 -5.43 -8.88
C GLY A 100 -29.16 -6.34 -7.66
N GLN A 101 -27.98 -6.94 -7.44
CA GLN A 101 -27.67 -7.70 -6.23
C GLN A 101 -27.65 -6.75 -5.02
N THR A 102 -28.25 -7.17 -3.91
CA THR A 102 -28.14 -6.45 -2.64
C THR A 102 -26.92 -6.97 -1.88
N ILE A 103 -26.02 -6.08 -1.51
CA ILE A 103 -24.94 -6.33 -0.57
C ILE A 103 -25.07 -5.36 0.60
N TYR A 104 -24.53 -5.70 1.75
CA TYR A 104 -24.55 -4.93 2.98
C TYR A 104 -23.17 -4.33 3.19
N VAL A 105 -23.09 -3.05 3.59
CA VAL A 105 -21.82 -2.30 3.68
C VAL A 105 -21.67 -1.63 5.05
N PRO A 106 -20.51 -1.73 5.73
CA PRO A 106 -20.35 -1.41 7.16
C PRO A 106 -20.56 0.07 7.52
N GLN A 107 -20.40 0.98 6.56
CA GLN A 107 -20.76 2.40 6.72
C GLN A 107 -21.84 2.82 5.72
N GLY A 108 -22.77 3.67 6.17
CA GLY A 108 -23.84 4.22 5.35
C GLY A 108 -23.28 5.17 4.31
N VAL A 109 -23.10 4.68 3.09
CA VAL A 109 -22.57 5.47 1.98
C VAL A 109 -23.60 6.55 1.59
N ALA A 110 -23.28 7.82 1.84
CA ALA A 110 -23.85 8.92 1.08
C ALA A 110 -23.09 8.98 -0.26
N ILE A 111 -23.48 8.10 -1.17
CA ILE A 111 -22.90 8.01 -2.51
C ILE A 111 -23.40 9.21 -3.30
N GLU A 112 -22.55 10.22 -3.48
CA GLU A 112 -22.64 11.03 -4.69
C GLU A 112 -22.16 10.15 -5.86
N PRO A 113 -23.00 9.92 -6.89
CA PRO A 113 -22.61 9.08 -8.02
C PRO A 113 -21.50 9.74 -8.85
N THR A 114 -20.36 9.05 -8.98
CA THR A 114 -19.25 9.34 -9.90
C THR A 114 -19.74 9.29 -11.37
N PRO A 115 -19.24 10.13 -12.31
CA PRO A 115 -19.70 10.11 -13.69
C PRO A 115 -18.99 8.96 -14.40
N VAL A 116 -19.76 8.03 -14.95
CA VAL A 116 -19.22 7.04 -15.88
C VAL A 116 -18.98 7.75 -17.22
N SER A 117 -17.74 7.70 -17.75
CA SER A 117 -17.48 8.06 -19.15
C SER A 117 -18.20 7.07 -20.07
N PRO A 118 -19.09 7.49 -20.99
CA PRO A 118 -19.68 6.57 -21.95
C PRO A 118 -18.60 6.04 -22.91
N ILE A 119 -18.53 4.72 -23.11
CA ILE A 119 -17.58 4.10 -24.07
C ILE A 119 -17.73 4.77 -25.45
N GLY A 120 -16.61 5.27 -25.99
CA GLY A 120 -16.58 5.96 -27.29
C GLY A 120 -16.76 7.49 -27.24
N TRP A 121 -16.68 8.09 -26.06
CA TRP A 121 -16.76 9.54 -25.85
C TRP A 121 -15.42 10.09 -25.35
N GLN A 122 -15.17 11.38 -25.57
CA GLN A 122 -14.00 12.10 -25.10
C GLN A 122 -14.41 13.38 -24.34
N SER A 123 -13.58 13.84 -23.42
CA SER A 123 -13.83 15.04 -22.62
C SER A 123 -13.35 16.31 -23.33
N TYR A 124 -14.00 17.42 -23.04
CA TYR A 124 -13.52 18.76 -23.38
C TYR A 124 -13.79 19.72 -22.23
N THR A 125 -12.76 20.49 -21.87
CA THR A 125 -12.86 21.60 -20.94
C THR A 125 -12.72 22.90 -21.72
N ASP A 126 -13.76 23.72 -21.68
CA ASP A 126 -13.73 25.04 -22.30
C ASP A 126 -13.16 26.08 -21.33
N PRO A 127 -12.06 26.78 -21.67
CA PRO A 127 -11.47 27.77 -20.77
C PRO A 127 -12.27 29.07 -20.67
N GLU A 128 -13.13 29.38 -21.66
CA GLU A 128 -13.91 30.62 -21.70
C GLU A 128 -15.19 30.53 -20.87
N PHE A 129 -15.93 29.43 -21.04
CA PHE A 129 -17.13 29.08 -20.30
C PHE A 129 -16.83 28.30 -19.01
N GLN A 130 -15.58 27.90 -18.78
CA GLN A 130 -15.13 27.19 -17.59
C GLN A 130 -15.92 25.91 -17.29
N VAL A 131 -16.37 25.21 -18.33
CA VAL A 131 -17.20 23.99 -18.22
C VAL A 131 -16.45 22.78 -18.77
N THR A 132 -16.63 21.63 -18.13
CA THR A 132 -16.22 20.34 -18.70
C THR A 132 -17.45 19.52 -19.11
N PHE A 133 -17.40 18.88 -20.28
CA PHE A 133 -18.43 17.97 -20.76
C PHE A 133 -17.81 16.90 -21.66
N PHE A 134 -18.55 15.81 -21.89
CA PHE A 134 -18.15 14.75 -22.82
C PHE A 134 -18.94 14.85 -24.13
N TYR A 135 -18.31 14.45 -25.22
CA TYR A 135 -18.91 14.37 -26.56
C TYR A 135 -18.39 13.14 -27.31
N PRO A 136 -19.07 12.64 -28.35
CA PRO A 136 -18.61 11.47 -29.10
C PRO A 136 -17.21 11.66 -29.68
N ALA A 137 -16.37 10.63 -29.58
CA ALA A 137 -14.95 10.71 -29.92
C ALA A 137 -14.69 10.91 -31.43
N ASP A 138 -15.65 10.57 -32.29
CA ASP A 138 -15.58 10.73 -33.75
C ASP A 138 -16.01 12.13 -34.22
N TRP A 139 -16.52 12.98 -33.33
CA TRP A 139 -16.88 14.36 -33.66
C TRP A 139 -15.64 15.26 -33.71
N SER A 140 -15.65 16.18 -34.66
CA SER A 140 -14.58 17.15 -34.87
C SER A 140 -15.00 18.54 -34.41
N ARG A 141 -14.07 19.28 -33.81
CA ARG A 141 -14.27 20.69 -33.44
C ARG A 141 -14.18 21.56 -34.69
N GLU A 142 -15.19 22.41 -34.93
CA GLU A 142 -15.19 23.37 -36.03
C GLU A 142 -14.21 24.54 -35.72
N GLN A 143 -13.52 25.06 -36.74
CA GLN A 143 -12.47 26.09 -36.56
C GLN A 143 -13.00 27.54 -36.48
N GLU A 144 -14.31 27.76 -36.60
CA GLU A 144 -14.92 29.09 -36.45
C GLU A 144 -15.04 29.48 -34.96
N GLU A 145 -15.17 30.79 -34.68
CA GLU A 145 -15.28 31.32 -33.31
C GLU A 145 -16.40 30.62 -32.51
N GLY A 146 -16.07 30.16 -31.30
CA GLY A 146 -17.00 29.49 -30.38
C GLY A 146 -16.66 28.02 -30.09
N VAL A 147 -17.55 27.36 -29.35
CA VAL A 147 -17.44 25.95 -28.95
C VAL A 147 -18.45 25.16 -29.74
N ARG A 148 -18.01 24.52 -30.83
CA ARG A 148 -18.86 23.72 -31.72
C ARG A 148 -18.17 22.43 -32.14
N PHE A 149 -18.88 21.31 -31.96
CA PHE A 149 -18.47 19.98 -32.35
C PHE A 149 -19.53 19.38 -33.28
N SER A 150 -19.09 18.63 -34.29
CA SER A 150 -20.00 17.93 -35.20
C SER A 150 -19.40 16.63 -35.72
N GLY A 151 -20.26 15.65 -35.94
CA GLY A 151 -19.91 14.36 -36.52
C GLY A 151 -21.00 13.85 -37.47
N SER A 152 -20.91 12.57 -37.82
CA SER A 152 -21.81 11.98 -38.81
C SER A 152 -23.26 11.84 -38.33
N ASP A 153 -23.47 11.85 -37.01
CA ASP A 153 -24.72 11.54 -36.33
C ASP A 153 -25.21 12.66 -35.39
N GLY A 154 -24.52 13.80 -35.32
CA GLY A 154 -24.95 14.89 -34.44
C GLY A 154 -24.01 16.07 -34.35
N PHE A 155 -24.32 16.95 -33.40
CA PHE A 155 -23.54 18.14 -33.10
C PHE A 155 -23.74 18.60 -31.65
N LEU A 156 -22.84 19.45 -31.17
CA LEU A 156 -22.91 20.15 -29.89
C LEU A 156 -22.38 21.57 -30.04
N VAL A 157 -23.08 22.54 -29.46
CA VAL A 157 -22.68 23.95 -29.38
C VAL A 157 -22.80 24.43 -27.94
N ALA A 158 -21.78 25.10 -27.40
CA ALA A 158 -21.87 25.78 -26.11
C ALA A 158 -22.08 27.30 -26.30
N ILE A 159 -23.00 27.87 -25.51
CA ILE A 159 -23.43 29.27 -25.59
C ILE A 159 -23.56 29.83 -24.17
N GLY A 160 -23.01 31.02 -23.94
CA GLY A 160 -23.21 31.77 -22.70
C GLY A 160 -24.48 32.63 -22.72
N LEU A 161 -25.28 32.59 -21.66
CA LEU A 161 -26.49 33.41 -21.51
C LEU A 161 -26.38 34.39 -20.34
N GLY A 162 -26.44 35.69 -20.61
CA GLY A 162 -26.49 36.76 -19.60
C GLY A 162 -27.88 37.12 -19.09
N SER A 163 -28.84 36.18 -19.13
CA SER A 163 -30.24 36.43 -18.76
C SER A 163 -30.37 36.81 -17.28
N PRO A 164 -31.00 37.94 -16.91
CA PRO A 164 -31.25 38.29 -15.51
C PRO A 164 -32.46 37.53 -14.91
N ARG A 165 -33.16 36.74 -15.72
CA ARG A 165 -34.36 35.98 -15.31
C ARG A 165 -33.97 34.70 -14.58
N GLY A 166 -34.91 34.11 -13.85
CA GLY A 166 -34.73 32.80 -13.22
C GLY A 166 -34.56 31.67 -14.24
N LEU A 167 -34.06 30.52 -13.80
CA LEU A 167 -33.75 29.36 -14.64
C LEU A 167 -34.96 28.90 -15.47
N GLN A 168 -36.13 28.75 -14.84
CA GLN A 168 -37.36 28.33 -15.51
C GLN A 168 -37.81 29.33 -16.59
N GLU A 169 -37.84 30.63 -16.27
CA GLU A 169 -38.29 31.68 -17.21
C GLU A 169 -37.32 31.83 -18.39
N THR A 170 -36.02 31.61 -18.14
CA THR A 170 -35.00 31.57 -19.21
C THR A 170 -35.26 30.39 -20.15
N ALA A 171 -35.53 29.20 -19.61
CA ALA A 171 -35.88 28.03 -20.43
C ALA A 171 -37.20 28.22 -21.21
N GLU A 172 -38.22 28.83 -20.60
CA GLU A 172 -39.49 29.13 -21.29
C GLU A 172 -39.30 30.13 -22.44
N THR A 173 -38.45 31.14 -22.24
CA THR A 173 -38.11 32.12 -23.28
C THR A 173 -37.42 31.44 -24.46
N GLU A 174 -36.46 30.55 -24.18
CA GLU A 174 -35.71 29.81 -25.20
C GLU A 174 -36.59 28.79 -25.92
N ALA A 175 -37.42 28.05 -25.19
CA ALA A 175 -38.39 27.12 -25.76
C ALA A 175 -39.41 27.82 -26.70
N ALA A 176 -39.78 29.07 -26.40
CA ALA A 176 -40.68 29.89 -27.20
C ALA A 176 -39.98 30.65 -28.34
N HIS A 177 -38.76 30.27 -28.71
CA HIS A 177 -38.01 30.95 -29.76
C HIS A 177 -38.77 30.96 -31.09
N HIS A 178 -38.85 32.13 -31.73
CA HIS A 178 -39.65 32.36 -32.95
C HIS A 178 -39.30 31.48 -34.16
N LEU A 179 -38.07 30.93 -34.21
CA LEU A 179 -37.65 29.98 -35.24
C LEU A 179 -38.07 28.53 -34.95
N LEU A 180 -38.65 28.27 -33.78
CA LEU A 180 -39.08 26.95 -33.32
C LEU A 180 -38.00 25.85 -33.46
N PRO A 181 -36.75 26.08 -33.00
CA PRO A 181 -35.66 25.11 -33.14
C PRO A 181 -35.91 23.78 -32.40
N TYR A 182 -36.76 23.82 -31.37
CA TYR A 182 -37.18 22.67 -30.57
C TYR A 182 -38.57 22.13 -30.96
N GLY A 183 -39.18 22.65 -32.03
CA GLY A 183 -40.53 22.34 -32.46
C GLY A 183 -41.60 23.28 -31.89
N ALA A 184 -42.87 23.02 -32.22
CA ALA A 184 -43.98 23.92 -31.87
C ALA A 184 -44.38 23.85 -30.39
N ASN A 185 -44.16 22.71 -29.73
CA ASN A 185 -44.51 22.46 -28.34
C ASN A 185 -43.41 21.64 -27.65
N PRO A 186 -42.19 22.17 -27.47
CA PRO A 186 -41.13 21.43 -26.79
C PRO A 186 -41.49 21.17 -25.32
N ALA A 187 -40.96 20.08 -24.77
CA ALA A 187 -41.03 19.82 -23.34
C ALA A 187 -39.86 20.51 -22.65
N ILE A 188 -40.12 21.12 -21.49
CA ILE A 188 -39.10 21.63 -20.58
C ILE A 188 -39.10 20.71 -19.38
N GLU A 189 -37.99 20.00 -19.18
CA GLU A 189 -37.79 19.05 -18.11
C GLU A 189 -36.83 19.63 -17.07
N THR A 190 -37.13 19.43 -15.79
CA THR A 190 -36.16 19.63 -14.72
C THR A 190 -35.24 18.42 -14.68
N ILE A 191 -33.94 18.67 -14.74
CA ILE A 191 -32.92 17.64 -14.55
C ILE A 191 -31.96 18.06 -13.45
N THR A 192 -31.29 17.09 -12.86
CA THR A 192 -30.20 17.32 -11.91
C THR A 192 -28.90 16.97 -12.62
N LEU A 193 -27.97 17.92 -12.70
CA LEU A 193 -26.61 17.69 -13.18
C LEU A 193 -25.86 16.81 -12.18
N LYS A 194 -24.71 16.29 -12.59
CA LYS A 194 -23.89 15.45 -11.72
C LYS A 194 -23.54 16.13 -10.38
N SER A 195 -23.26 17.43 -10.38
CA SER A 195 -22.96 18.20 -9.18
C SER A 195 -24.14 18.37 -8.20
N GLY A 196 -25.28 17.70 -8.42
CA GLY A 196 -26.53 17.92 -7.68
C GLY A 196 -27.26 19.21 -8.08
N GLN A 197 -26.69 19.99 -9.00
CA GLN A 197 -27.24 21.26 -9.42
C GLN A 197 -28.47 21.09 -10.34
N GLU A 198 -29.52 21.86 -10.08
CA GLU A 198 -30.72 21.85 -10.92
C GLU A 198 -30.49 22.58 -12.25
N ALA A 199 -30.91 21.96 -13.36
CA ALA A 199 -30.85 22.51 -14.71
C ALA A 199 -32.19 22.32 -15.46
N ARG A 200 -32.27 22.85 -16.68
CA ARG A 200 -33.43 22.68 -17.57
C ARG A 200 -33.04 22.05 -18.88
N LEU A 201 -33.78 21.03 -19.28
CA LEU A 201 -33.61 20.37 -20.57
C LEU A 201 -34.83 20.66 -21.46
N ILE A 202 -34.59 21.27 -22.61
CA ILE A 202 -35.59 21.58 -23.64
C ILE A 202 -35.47 20.50 -24.72
N VAL A 203 -36.51 19.68 -24.89
CA VAL A 203 -36.53 18.59 -25.88
C VAL A 203 -37.76 18.67 -26.79
N PRO A 204 -37.63 18.28 -28.08
CA PRO A 204 -38.79 18.15 -28.97
C PRO A 204 -39.77 17.06 -28.53
N THR A 205 -41.07 17.30 -28.70
CA THR A 205 -42.15 16.35 -28.33
C THR A 205 -42.61 15.41 -29.45
N VAL A 206 -42.07 15.56 -30.67
CA VAL A 206 -42.43 14.75 -31.84
C VAL A 206 -41.18 14.15 -32.49
N GLU A 207 -41.22 12.83 -32.72
CA GLU A 207 -40.09 11.97 -33.15
C GLU A 207 -39.55 12.20 -34.58
N ASN A 208 -40.11 13.12 -35.38
CA ASN A 208 -39.56 13.44 -36.69
C ASN A 208 -38.55 14.60 -36.59
N THR A 209 -37.34 14.24 -36.19
CA THR A 209 -36.26 15.08 -35.62
C THR A 209 -35.26 15.62 -36.62
N ASN A 210 -35.41 15.37 -37.94
CA ASN A 210 -34.34 15.59 -38.93
C ASN A 210 -33.78 17.03 -39.04
N ASN A 211 -34.35 18.02 -38.34
CA ASN A 211 -33.79 19.36 -38.17
C ASN A 211 -34.08 20.00 -36.80
N LEU A 212 -34.59 19.21 -35.83
CA LEU A 212 -34.88 19.73 -34.50
C LEU A 212 -33.67 19.54 -33.59
N GLN A 213 -33.50 20.47 -32.68
CA GLN A 213 -32.39 20.49 -31.73
C GLN A 213 -32.96 20.26 -30.33
N ALA A 214 -32.08 20.08 -29.35
CA ALA A 214 -32.40 20.10 -27.95
C ALA A 214 -31.38 20.97 -27.20
N ALA A 215 -31.78 21.51 -26.06
CA ALA A 215 -30.92 22.40 -25.29
C ALA A 215 -30.93 22.06 -23.81
N LEU A 216 -29.75 22.11 -23.19
CA LEU A 216 -29.57 22.12 -21.75
C LEU A 216 -29.26 23.56 -21.32
N ILE A 217 -29.93 24.05 -20.29
CA ILE A 217 -29.62 25.33 -19.63
C ILE A 217 -29.22 25.04 -18.19
N ALA A 218 -27.97 25.32 -17.86
CA ALA A 218 -27.37 25.11 -16.54
C ALA A 218 -26.97 26.46 -15.92
N PRO A 219 -27.34 26.77 -14.66
CA PRO A 219 -26.91 28.00 -14.01
C PRO A 219 -25.42 27.97 -13.68
N TYR A 220 -24.74 29.10 -13.77
CA TYR A 220 -23.48 29.27 -13.07
C TYR A 220 -23.75 29.56 -11.58
N THR A 221 -22.98 28.94 -10.69
CA THR A 221 -23.07 29.21 -9.24
C THR A 221 -22.71 30.67 -8.94
N GLU A 222 -21.68 31.19 -9.61
CA GLU A 222 -21.38 32.61 -9.69
C GLU A 222 -21.29 33.04 -11.16
N PRO A 223 -21.90 34.18 -11.55
CA PRO A 223 -21.86 34.63 -12.93
C PRO A 223 -20.42 34.85 -13.41
N ILE A 224 -20.05 34.26 -14.55
CA ILE A 224 -18.73 34.45 -15.15
C ILE A 224 -18.68 35.71 -16.02
N ASP A 225 -17.55 36.42 -16.02
CA ASP A 225 -17.32 37.58 -16.87
C ASP A 225 -16.78 37.13 -18.24
N TYR A 226 -17.54 37.34 -19.30
CA TYR A 226 -17.15 37.02 -20.67
C TYR A 226 -17.36 38.22 -21.59
N ASN A 227 -16.28 38.75 -22.19
CA ASN A 227 -16.35 39.92 -23.08
C ASN A 227 -17.12 41.12 -22.49
N ASN A 228 -16.92 41.41 -21.19
CA ASN A 228 -17.64 42.43 -20.40
C ASN A 228 -19.15 42.19 -20.23
N VAL A 229 -19.62 40.97 -20.45
CA VAL A 229 -20.99 40.53 -20.18
C VAL A 229 -20.95 39.47 -19.09
N LYS A 230 -21.79 39.63 -18.06
CA LYS A 230 -21.98 38.60 -17.03
C LYS A 230 -22.87 37.49 -17.57
N LEU A 231 -22.37 36.27 -17.61
CA LEU A 231 -23.11 35.09 -18.00
C LEU A 231 -23.66 34.41 -16.74
N ASN A 232 -24.98 34.28 -16.67
CA ASN A 232 -25.67 33.63 -15.54
C ASN A 232 -25.97 32.15 -15.81
N TYR A 233 -26.02 31.75 -17.09
CA TYR A 233 -26.28 30.38 -17.49
C TYR A 233 -25.35 29.94 -18.62
N LEU A 234 -24.96 28.67 -18.60
CA LEU A 234 -24.48 27.95 -19.76
C LEU A 234 -25.66 27.33 -20.50
N MET A 235 -25.65 27.41 -21.83
CA MET A 235 -26.57 26.66 -22.68
C MET A 235 -25.78 25.74 -23.62
N LEU A 236 -26.04 24.43 -23.53
CA LEU A 236 -25.54 23.46 -24.49
C LEU A 236 -26.66 23.08 -25.45
N VAL A 237 -26.42 23.26 -26.74
CA VAL A 237 -27.37 22.90 -27.80
C VAL A 237 -26.81 21.72 -28.56
N ALA A 238 -27.56 20.63 -28.63
CA ALA A 238 -27.15 19.41 -29.33
C ALA A 238 -28.31 18.81 -30.11
N ASP A 239 -28.05 17.75 -30.87
CA ASP A 239 -29.13 16.95 -31.40
C ASP A 239 -29.92 16.25 -30.25
N PRO A 240 -31.21 15.94 -30.47
CA PRO A 240 -32.04 15.33 -29.44
C PRO A 240 -31.58 13.94 -28.97
N ALA A 241 -30.79 13.20 -29.77
CA ALA A 241 -30.33 11.86 -29.42
C ALA A 241 -29.19 11.90 -28.39
N HIS A 242 -28.33 12.92 -28.44
CA HIS A 242 -27.14 13.02 -27.58
C HIS A 242 -27.31 13.93 -26.36
N ILE A 243 -28.21 14.91 -26.38
CA ILE A 243 -28.29 15.95 -25.34
C ILE A 243 -28.44 15.39 -23.92
N ARG A 244 -29.17 14.28 -23.73
CA ARG A 244 -29.40 13.69 -22.40
C ARG A 244 -28.13 13.10 -21.82
N THR A 245 -27.38 12.38 -22.65
CA THR A 245 -26.08 11.82 -22.27
C THR A 245 -25.10 12.94 -21.99
N ILE A 246 -25.03 13.95 -22.87
CA ILE A 246 -24.18 15.14 -22.66
C ILE A 246 -24.51 15.79 -21.32
N ALA A 247 -25.80 16.03 -21.04
CA ALA A 247 -26.24 16.69 -19.82
C ALA A 247 -25.82 15.98 -18.52
N GLN A 248 -25.72 14.65 -18.53
CA GLN A 248 -25.25 13.87 -17.40
C GLN A 248 -23.74 13.98 -17.16
N THR A 249 -22.99 14.45 -18.16
CA THR A 249 -21.52 14.57 -18.10
C THR A 249 -21.05 16.00 -17.80
N VAL A 250 -21.97 16.96 -17.75
CA VAL A 250 -21.64 18.38 -17.55
C VAL A 250 -21.16 18.62 -16.12
N ILE A 251 -19.96 19.20 -16.03
CA ILE A 251 -19.34 19.70 -14.81
C ILE A 251 -19.24 21.22 -14.94
N MET A 252 -20.11 21.92 -14.22
CA MET A 252 -20.10 23.38 -14.14
C MET A 252 -18.93 23.87 -13.28
N PRO A 253 -18.40 25.08 -13.52
CA PRO A 253 -17.38 25.64 -12.64
C PRO A 253 -17.98 25.88 -11.27
N THR A 254 -17.42 25.23 -10.27
CA THR A 254 -17.70 25.54 -8.87
C THR A 254 -16.76 26.62 -8.40
N THR A 255 -17.24 27.60 -7.64
CA THR A 255 -16.40 28.48 -6.80
C THR A 255 -15.86 27.77 -5.56
N SER A 256 -15.82 26.44 -5.60
CA SER A 256 -15.01 25.68 -4.68
C SER A 256 -13.57 26.09 -4.92
N THR A 257 -12.97 26.77 -3.94
CA THR A 257 -11.50 26.85 -3.86
C THR A 257 -10.89 25.48 -3.62
N ASP A 258 -11.72 24.50 -3.25
CA ASP A 258 -11.30 23.15 -2.94
C ASP A 258 -10.80 22.42 -4.18
N ILE A 259 -9.72 21.67 -3.95
CA ILE A 259 -9.05 20.84 -4.93
C ILE A 259 -9.49 19.39 -4.72
N GLY A 260 -9.79 18.67 -5.79
CA GLY A 260 -10.19 17.28 -5.69
C GLY A 260 -9.84 16.46 -6.94
N ILE A 261 -9.66 15.16 -6.73
CA ILE A 261 -9.44 14.18 -7.80
C ILE A 261 -10.78 13.51 -8.10
N ASP A 262 -11.33 13.78 -9.29
CA ASP A 262 -12.61 13.26 -9.74
C ASP A 262 -12.50 11.82 -10.26
N LEU A 263 -11.33 11.49 -10.81
CA LEU A 263 -11.00 10.22 -11.41
C LEU A 263 -9.49 9.99 -11.28
N PHE A 264 -9.10 8.79 -10.87
CA PHE A 264 -7.74 8.30 -11.06
C PHE A 264 -7.81 6.79 -11.27
N THR A 265 -7.32 6.34 -12.43
CA THR A 265 -7.28 4.92 -12.79
C THR A 265 -5.92 4.58 -13.38
N ALA A 266 -5.52 3.33 -13.23
CA ALA A 266 -4.33 2.77 -13.83
C ALA A 266 -4.68 1.35 -14.32
N GLU A 267 -4.36 1.05 -15.57
CA GLU A 267 -4.58 -0.28 -16.17
C GLU A 267 -3.31 -0.81 -16.81
N ILE A 268 -3.03 -2.10 -16.61
CA ILE A 268 -2.00 -2.82 -17.36
C ILE A 268 -2.54 -3.07 -18.76
N VAL A 269 -1.95 -2.42 -19.77
CA VAL A 269 -2.38 -2.60 -21.17
C VAL A 269 -1.60 -3.68 -21.91
N GLU A 270 -0.36 -3.94 -21.50
CA GLU A 270 0.53 -4.90 -22.15
C GLU A 270 1.63 -5.37 -21.19
N GLU A 271 1.98 -6.65 -21.24
CA GLU A 271 3.22 -7.16 -20.64
C GLU A 271 4.40 -6.92 -21.58
N ILE A 272 5.50 -6.37 -21.07
CA ILE A 272 6.70 -6.06 -21.86
C ILE A 272 7.92 -6.83 -21.35
N ALA A 273 9.03 -6.75 -22.10
CA ALA A 273 10.23 -7.54 -21.81
C ALA A 273 10.81 -7.30 -20.40
N ASN A 274 11.49 -8.32 -19.87
CA ASN A 274 12.10 -8.33 -18.53
C ASN A 274 11.08 -8.10 -17.40
N ASP A 275 9.93 -8.78 -17.47
CA ASP A 275 8.83 -8.71 -16.49
C ASP A 275 8.32 -7.28 -16.22
N GLY A 276 8.44 -6.40 -17.22
CA GLY A 276 7.87 -5.07 -17.20
C GLY A 276 6.41 -5.06 -17.63
N ARG A 277 5.74 -3.93 -17.41
CA ARG A 277 4.37 -3.68 -17.86
C ARG A 277 4.27 -2.29 -18.48
N ARG A 278 3.46 -2.19 -19.54
CA ARG A 278 2.98 -0.91 -20.04
C ARG A 278 1.68 -0.58 -19.32
N ILE A 279 1.66 0.56 -18.66
CA ILE A 279 0.52 1.04 -17.87
C ILE A 279 -0.10 2.24 -18.56
N ARG A 280 -1.43 2.28 -18.64
CA ARG A 280 -2.19 3.47 -19.00
C ARG A 280 -2.81 4.05 -17.74
N PHE A 281 -2.50 5.31 -17.48
CA PHE A 281 -3.08 6.14 -16.44
C PHE A 281 -4.10 7.09 -17.06
N GLU A 282 -5.21 7.30 -16.37
CA GLU A 282 -6.21 8.30 -16.70
C GLU A 282 -6.66 9.01 -15.42
N TRP A 283 -6.69 10.34 -15.46
CA TRP A 283 -7.14 11.13 -14.33
C TRP A 283 -7.88 12.39 -14.75
N ALA A 284 -8.75 12.85 -13.85
CA ALA A 284 -9.43 14.13 -13.95
C ALA A 284 -9.52 14.76 -12.57
N THR A 285 -9.40 16.08 -12.51
CA THR A 285 -9.44 16.85 -11.27
C THR A 285 -10.24 18.13 -11.45
N HIS A 286 -10.67 18.67 -10.32
CA HIS A 286 -11.16 20.04 -10.21
C HIS A 286 -10.27 20.83 -9.26
N GLY A 287 -10.11 22.11 -9.55
CA GLY A 287 -9.32 23.02 -8.72
C GLY A 287 -7.81 22.83 -8.79
N ALA A 288 -7.27 21.78 -9.43
CA ALA A 288 -5.81 21.61 -9.56
C ALA A 288 -5.22 22.46 -10.72
N THR A 289 -3.99 22.92 -10.56
CA THR A 289 -3.19 23.60 -11.61
C THR A 289 -2.13 22.69 -12.20
N HIS A 290 -1.53 21.81 -11.39
CA HIS A 290 -0.57 20.81 -11.82
C HIS A 290 -0.55 19.62 -10.86
N GLY A 291 0.22 18.58 -11.20
CA GLY A 291 0.45 17.46 -10.31
C GLY A 291 1.69 16.65 -10.63
N THR A 292 1.88 15.60 -9.84
CA THR A 292 2.90 14.58 -10.01
C THR A 292 2.24 13.22 -9.95
N LEU A 293 2.53 12.37 -10.93
CA LEU A 293 2.23 10.94 -10.89
C LEU A 293 3.50 10.19 -10.51
N THR A 294 3.42 9.24 -9.58
CA THR A 294 4.53 8.38 -9.17
C THR A 294 4.15 6.90 -9.22
N SER A 295 5.12 6.06 -9.55
CA SER A 295 4.99 4.60 -9.57
C SER A 295 5.53 3.96 -8.29
N GLY A 296 4.75 3.11 -7.63
CA GLY A 296 5.17 2.29 -6.50
C GLY A 296 5.93 1.01 -6.87
N THR A 297 6.39 0.86 -8.12
CA THR A 297 7.21 -0.30 -8.53
C THR A 297 8.62 -0.29 -7.93
N SER A 298 9.02 0.81 -7.32
CA SER A 298 10.38 1.13 -6.89
C SER A 298 10.33 1.78 -5.50
N GLU A 299 11.45 1.83 -4.77
CA GLU A 299 11.48 2.46 -3.44
C GLU A 299 12.22 3.80 -3.46
N ARG A 300 13.43 3.81 -4.02
CA ARG A 300 14.36 4.94 -3.94
C ARG A 300 14.35 5.76 -5.22
N PHE A 301 14.19 5.12 -6.37
CA PHE A 301 14.20 5.77 -7.67
C PHE A 301 12.85 5.62 -8.37
N LEU A 302 11.81 6.12 -7.71
CA LEU A 302 10.45 6.14 -8.22
C LEU A 302 10.43 6.72 -9.64
N ASN A 303 9.80 6.02 -10.57
CA ASN A 303 9.44 6.61 -11.85
C ASN A 303 8.34 7.63 -11.57
N TRP A 304 8.52 8.85 -12.08
CA TRP A 304 7.57 9.93 -11.84
C TRP A 304 7.45 10.85 -13.06
N TRP A 305 6.29 11.50 -13.15
CA TRP A 305 5.95 12.39 -14.26
C TRP A 305 5.25 13.64 -13.72
N ASN A 306 5.62 14.80 -14.26
CA ASN A 306 4.81 16.01 -14.07
C ASN A 306 3.57 15.90 -14.97
N VAL A 307 2.41 16.21 -14.39
CA VAL A 307 1.12 16.04 -15.04
C VAL A 307 0.26 17.30 -14.93
N GLY A 308 -0.63 17.49 -15.90
CA GLY A 308 -1.66 18.52 -15.85
C GLY A 308 -2.87 18.11 -15.00
N PRO A 309 -3.89 18.99 -14.87
CA PRO A 309 -5.08 18.74 -14.05
C PRO A 309 -5.96 17.58 -14.54
N ALA A 310 -5.98 17.30 -15.84
CA ALA A 310 -6.66 16.14 -16.40
C ALA A 310 -5.92 15.71 -17.66
N ASP A 311 -5.56 14.44 -17.75
CA ASP A 311 -4.88 13.88 -18.92
C ASP A 311 -4.90 12.35 -18.89
N THR A 312 -4.28 11.76 -19.90
CA THR A 312 -3.90 10.36 -19.96
C THR A 312 -2.40 10.22 -20.14
N LEU A 313 -1.80 9.21 -19.53
CA LEU A 313 -0.39 8.88 -19.70
C LEU A 313 -0.24 7.39 -19.95
N THR A 314 0.52 7.01 -20.98
CA THR A 314 0.98 5.63 -21.14
C THR A 314 2.48 5.57 -20.87
N ALA A 315 2.90 4.72 -19.94
CA ALA A 315 4.29 4.57 -19.55
C ALA A 315 4.71 3.10 -19.46
N ASP A 316 5.97 2.84 -19.82
CA ASP A 316 6.59 1.52 -19.70
C ASP A 316 7.33 1.47 -18.36
N LEU A 317 6.91 0.56 -17.48
CA LEU A 317 7.55 0.28 -16.20
C LEU A 317 8.31 -1.03 -16.30
N GLY A 318 9.50 -1.07 -15.70
CA GLY A 318 10.31 -2.29 -15.58
C GLY A 318 9.72 -3.25 -14.55
N ARG A 319 10.54 -4.19 -14.05
CA ARG A 319 10.13 -5.08 -12.95
C ARG A 319 9.70 -4.28 -11.75
N THR A 320 8.68 -4.79 -11.06
CA THR A 320 8.29 -4.28 -9.75
C THR A 320 9.12 -4.91 -8.64
N MET A 321 9.46 -4.10 -7.64
CA MET A 321 10.08 -4.56 -6.38
C MET A 321 9.06 -5.08 -5.37
N PHE A 322 7.79 -4.72 -5.55
CA PHE A 322 6.71 -4.99 -4.62
C PHE A 322 5.58 -5.70 -5.38
N PRO A 323 4.94 -6.72 -4.79
CA PRO A 323 3.68 -7.20 -5.31
C PRO A 323 2.67 -6.06 -5.23
N ASP A 324 1.78 -6.00 -6.20
CA ASP A 324 0.69 -5.04 -6.29
C ASP A 324 1.09 -3.58 -6.01
N PRO A 325 1.98 -2.98 -6.84
CA PRO A 325 2.52 -1.67 -6.60
C PRO A 325 1.43 -0.60 -6.64
N ILE A 326 1.50 0.32 -5.68
CA ILE A 326 0.59 1.45 -5.55
C ILE A 326 1.07 2.60 -6.44
N MET A 327 0.19 3.06 -7.32
CA MET A 327 0.38 4.24 -8.14
C MET A 327 -0.23 5.44 -7.41
N THR A 328 0.48 6.57 -7.38
CA THR A 328 0.04 7.75 -6.63
C THR A 328 -0.04 8.97 -7.54
N LEU A 329 -1.17 9.67 -7.48
CA LEU A 329 -1.38 10.96 -8.14
C LEU A 329 -1.48 12.04 -7.06
N HIS A 330 -0.57 13.00 -7.07
CA HIS A 330 -0.55 14.15 -6.17
C HIS A 330 -0.80 15.43 -6.97
N MET A 331 -1.84 16.16 -6.63
CA MET A 331 -2.30 17.33 -7.35
C MET A 331 -2.21 18.57 -6.48
N PHE A 332 -1.87 19.71 -7.08
CA PHE A 332 -1.64 20.97 -6.42
C PHE A 332 -2.42 22.10 -7.09
N ASN A 333 -2.76 23.12 -6.31
CA ASN A 333 -3.27 24.39 -6.80
C ASN A 333 -2.29 25.50 -6.39
N ASP A 334 -1.58 26.08 -7.36
CA ASP A 334 -0.60 27.15 -7.10
C ASP A 334 -1.21 28.46 -6.59
N VAL A 335 -2.50 28.68 -6.85
CA VAL A 335 -3.22 29.90 -6.48
C VAL A 335 -3.63 29.85 -5.01
N THR A 336 -4.12 28.71 -4.55
CA THR A 336 -4.59 28.52 -3.16
C THR A 336 -3.53 27.90 -2.25
N GLY A 337 -2.54 27.21 -2.82
CA GLY A 337 -1.56 26.40 -2.10
C GLY A 337 -2.12 25.07 -1.57
N GLN A 338 -3.33 24.68 -1.98
CA GLN A 338 -3.94 23.42 -1.56
C GLN A 338 -3.41 22.24 -2.39
N GLU A 339 -3.49 21.05 -1.81
CA GLU A 339 -3.07 19.80 -2.43
C GLU A 339 -4.07 18.66 -2.16
N THR A 340 -4.05 17.64 -3.00
CA THR A 340 -4.85 16.42 -2.84
C THR A 340 -4.11 15.22 -3.45
N ILE A 341 -4.39 14.02 -2.94
CA ILE A 341 -3.70 12.79 -3.33
C ILE A 341 -4.73 11.68 -3.57
N ALA A 342 -4.52 10.87 -4.61
CA ALA A 342 -5.24 9.63 -4.83
C ALA A 342 -4.27 8.50 -5.16
N THR A 343 -4.68 7.27 -4.87
CA THR A 343 -3.89 6.07 -5.14
C THR A 343 -4.70 5.02 -5.89
N VAL A 344 -4.01 4.23 -6.72
CA VAL A 344 -4.56 3.05 -7.40
C VAL A 344 -3.56 1.91 -7.23
N GLN A 345 -4.01 0.78 -6.70
CA GLN A 345 -3.22 -0.44 -6.64
C GLN A 345 -3.37 -1.21 -7.95
N LEU A 346 -2.26 -1.57 -8.58
CA LEU A 346 -2.28 -2.47 -9.73
C LEU A 346 -2.21 -3.91 -9.24
N ASP A 347 -2.97 -4.80 -9.87
CA ASP A 347 -2.79 -6.25 -9.74
C ASP A 347 -1.54 -6.64 -10.53
N TRP A 348 -0.42 -6.81 -9.82
CA TRP A 348 0.87 -7.10 -10.43
C TRP A 348 1.70 -7.99 -9.50
N ASP A 349 1.61 -9.29 -9.79
CA ASP A 349 2.38 -10.33 -9.11
C ASP A 349 3.90 -10.18 -9.25
N CYS A 350 4.61 -10.63 -8.21
CA CYS A 350 6.04 -10.87 -8.30
C CYS A 350 6.35 -11.98 -9.33
N THR A 351 7.47 -11.83 -10.05
CA THR A 351 7.92 -12.88 -10.99
C THR A 351 8.27 -14.20 -10.30
N TYR A 352 8.75 -14.12 -9.05
CA TYR A 352 9.19 -15.28 -8.28
C TYR A 352 8.55 -15.27 -6.90
N ASP A 353 7.92 -16.38 -6.55
CA ASP A 353 7.40 -16.64 -5.21
C ASP A 353 8.53 -16.96 -4.23
N TYR A 354 8.30 -16.66 -2.95
CA TYR A 354 9.14 -17.18 -1.88
C TYR A 354 8.83 -18.64 -1.59
N PHE A 355 9.87 -19.43 -1.28
CA PHE A 355 9.71 -20.84 -0.90
C PHE A 355 9.18 -21.05 0.53
N PHE A 356 9.00 -19.97 1.28
CA PHE A 356 8.61 -19.97 2.68
C PHE A 356 7.47 -18.99 2.93
N THR A 357 6.80 -19.17 4.06
CA THR A 357 5.73 -18.30 4.54
C THR A 357 5.96 -17.93 6.01
N PRO A 358 5.80 -16.66 6.43
CA PRO A 358 5.53 -15.47 5.62
C PRO A 358 6.53 -15.21 4.49
N ALA A 359 6.00 -14.83 3.33
CA ALA A 359 6.78 -14.09 2.34
C ALA A 359 7.00 -12.65 2.86
N PRO A 360 8.17 -12.05 2.59
CA PRO A 360 8.40 -10.62 2.76
C PRO A 360 7.54 -9.76 1.81
N ASP A 361 7.41 -8.48 2.12
CA ASP A 361 6.68 -7.49 1.30
C ASP A 361 7.34 -7.18 -0.06
N ARG A 362 8.58 -7.61 -0.28
CA ARG A 362 9.33 -7.36 -1.52
C ARG A 362 9.47 -8.61 -2.34
N CYS A 363 9.33 -8.48 -3.65
CA CYS A 363 9.52 -9.57 -4.59
C CYS A 363 10.90 -10.20 -4.47
N ALA A 364 10.97 -11.53 -4.66
CA ALA A 364 12.24 -12.22 -4.81
C ALA A 364 12.90 -11.84 -6.15
N THR A 365 14.23 -11.73 -6.16
CA THR A 365 14.99 -11.43 -7.39
C THR A 365 15.08 -12.63 -8.31
N GLN A 366 14.94 -13.84 -7.75
CA GLN A 366 15.11 -15.11 -8.45
C GLN A 366 14.32 -16.23 -7.77
N ALA A 367 14.09 -17.31 -8.51
CA ALA A 367 13.55 -18.54 -7.95
C ALA A 367 14.49 -19.10 -6.88
N ALA A 368 13.89 -19.70 -5.84
CA ALA A 368 14.63 -20.45 -4.84
C ALA A 368 15.41 -21.59 -5.50
N HIS A 369 16.65 -21.80 -5.06
CA HIS A 369 17.47 -22.89 -5.58
C HIS A 369 18.28 -23.55 -4.47
N GLU A 370 18.54 -24.84 -4.67
CA GLU A 370 19.34 -25.65 -3.77
C GLU A 370 20.83 -25.41 -4.01
N ILE A 371 21.57 -25.30 -2.92
CA ILE A 371 23.01 -25.15 -2.90
C ILE A 371 23.63 -26.23 -2.02
N ASN A 372 24.82 -26.69 -2.38
CA ASN A 372 25.63 -27.51 -1.49
C ASN A 372 26.34 -26.58 -0.50
N ALA A 373 26.07 -26.77 0.78
CA ALA A 373 26.64 -25.98 1.86
C ALA A 373 27.33 -26.88 2.89
N VAL A 374 28.26 -26.30 3.64
CA VAL A 374 28.86 -26.93 4.82
C VAL A 374 28.47 -26.12 6.04
N TYR A 375 28.18 -26.79 7.14
CA TYR A 375 27.77 -26.19 8.41
C TYR A 375 28.64 -26.71 9.54
N GLN A 376 29.05 -25.82 10.44
CA GLN A 376 29.68 -26.20 11.69
C GLN A 376 29.17 -25.30 12.83
N PRO A 377 28.61 -25.88 13.92
CA PRO A 377 28.20 -25.12 15.09
C PRO A 377 29.38 -24.86 16.04
N PHE A 378 29.33 -23.72 16.73
CA PHE A 378 30.31 -23.25 17.71
C PHE A 378 29.62 -22.92 19.04
N GLU A 379 30.39 -22.56 20.07
CA GLU A 379 29.86 -22.24 21.41
C GLU A 379 28.97 -20.97 21.41
N HIS A 380 29.28 -20.00 20.55
CA HIS A 380 28.61 -18.69 20.48
C HIS A 380 28.20 -18.29 19.06
N GLY A 381 27.82 -19.29 18.26
CA GLY A 381 27.41 -19.07 16.88
C GLY A 381 27.63 -20.28 15.98
N PHE A 382 27.77 -20.05 14.68
CA PHE A 382 28.02 -21.10 13.70
C PHE A 382 28.72 -20.55 12.46
N MET A 383 29.34 -21.44 11.67
CA MET A 383 29.84 -21.10 10.34
C MET A 383 29.07 -21.84 9.25
N VAL A 384 28.84 -21.16 8.14
CA VAL A 384 28.32 -21.75 6.90
C VAL A 384 29.27 -21.44 5.75
N TRP A 385 29.65 -22.46 5.00
CA TRP A 385 30.37 -22.29 3.74
C TRP A 385 29.39 -22.44 2.58
N GLN A 386 29.45 -21.51 1.65
CA GLN A 386 28.65 -21.54 0.43
C GLN A 386 29.50 -21.10 -0.77
N PRO A 387 29.37 -21.76 -1.94
CA PRO A 387 29.88 -21.24 -3.20
C PRO A 387 28.88 -20.24 -3.79
N PHE A 388 29.19 -18.95 -3.79
CA PHE A 388 28.45 -17.94 -4.56
C PHE A 388 29.24 -17.57 -5.81
N GLU A 389 28.64 -17.65 -7.00
CA GLU A 389 29.14 -17.03 -8.24
C GLU A 389 30.66 -17.14 -8.50
N ASN A 390 31.27 -18.28 -8.15
CA ASN A 390 32.70 -18.62 -8.28
C ASN A 390 33.65 -18.15 -7.16
N THR A 391 33.15 -17.65 -6.02
CA THR A 391 33.94 -17.40 -4.81
C THR A 391 33.56 -18.37 -3.69
N ALA A 392 34.55 -19.02 -3.09
CA ALA A 392 34.38 -19.82 -1.89
C ALA A 392 34.34 -18.87 -0.67
N THR A 393 33.18 -18.78 -0.01
CA THR A 393 32.93 -17.83 1.07
C THR A 393 32.48 -18.56 2.32
N VAL A 394 33.13 -18.25 3.44
CA VAL A 394 32.73 -18.67 4.79
C VAL A 394 31.99 -17.52 5.46
N TYR A 395 30.77 -17.77 5.90
CA TYR A 395 29.98 -16.89 6.74
C TYR A 395 30.15 -17.33 8.19
N ALA A 396 30.65 -16.44 9.04
CA ALA A 396 30.71 -16.63 10.48
C ALA A 396 29.57 -15.86 11.14
N PHE A 397 28.60 -16.60 11.68
CA PHE A 397 27.41 -16.10 12.35
C PHE A 397 27.63 -16.09 13.85
N PHE A 398 27.48 -14.94 14.48
CA PHE A 398 27.62 -14.76 15.93
C PHE A 398 26.24 -14.66 16.58
N ASP A 399 26.10 -15.16 17.81
CA ASP A 399 24.81 -15.15 18.55
C ASP A 399 24.27 -13.74 18.86
N ASP A 400 25.10 -12.70 18.74
CA ASP A 400 24.68 -11.29 18.87
C ASP A 400 23.99 -10.74 17.61
N GLY A 401 23.79 -11.58 16.59
CA GLY A 401 23.15 -11.22 15.34
C GLY A 401 24.09 -10.55 14.32
N ASN A 402 25.40 -10.54 14.56
CA ASN A 402 26.39 -10.12 13.57
C ASN A 402 26.79 -11.31 12.67
N VAL A 403 27.09 -11.02 11.40
CA VAL A 403 27.69 -11.97 10.47
C VAL A 403 28.94 -11.37 9.82
N PHE A 404 30.00 -12.17 9.73
CA PHE A 404 31.25 -11.80 9.07
C PHE A 404 31.50 -12.71 7.87
N LEU A 405 31.87 -12.11 6.74
CA LEU A 405 32.20 -12.83 5.50
C LEU A 405 33.71 -12.93 5.37
N ALA A 406 34.21 -14.16 5.37
CA ALA A 406 35.61 -14.49 5.11
C ALA A 406 35.76 -15.20 3.76
N THR A 407 36.84 -14.91 3.05
CA THR A 407 37.22 -15.69 1.86
C THR A 407 37.82 -17.01 2.34
N ASP A 408 37.36 -18.12 1.77
CA ASP A 408 37.99 -19.42 1.99
C ASP A 408 39.29 -19.49 1.18
N SER A 409 40.41 -19.27 1.85
CA SER A 409 41.76 -19.32 1.29
C SER A 409 42.40 -20.71 1.39
N TRP A 410 41.74 -21.67 2.05
CA TRP A 410 42.29 -23.00 2.28
C TRP A 410 42.33 -23.80 0.97
N VAL A 411 43.48 -24.37 0.65
CA VAL A 411 43.63 -25.26 -0.51
C VAL A 411 44.10 -26.65 -0.10
N GLU A 412 43.81 -27.65 -0.94
CA GLU A 412 44.21 -29.03 -0.68
C GLU A 412 45.74 -29.13 -0.53
N GLY A 413 46.18 -29.61 0.64
CA GLY A 413 47.59 -29.69 1.03
C GLY A 413 47.99 -28.71 2.14
N ASP A 414 47.17 -27.69 2.43
CA ASP A 414 47.36 -26.83 3.59
C ASP A 414 47.08 -27.59 4.90
N PRO A 415 47.72 -27.20 6.03
CA PRO A 415 47.45 -27.82 7.33
C PRO A 415 45.95 -27.77 7.67
N GLU A 416 45.32 -28.94 7.84
CA GLU A 416 43.91 -29.02 8.21
C GLU A 416 43.68 -28.45 9.62
N SER A 417 44.64 -28.63 10.53
CA SER A 417 44.58 -28.22 11.94
C SER A 417 45.92 -27.65 12.45
N ASP A 418 45.90 -27.03 13.64
CA ASP A 418 47.11 -26.61 14.36
C ASP A 418 47.25 -27.44 15.65
N PRO A 419 48.31 -28.27 15.78
CA PRO A 419 48.50 -29.14 16.94
C PRO A 419 48.72 -28.39 18.27
N ASN A 420 48.99 -27.08 18.25
CA ASN A 420 49.12 -26.28 19.46
C ASN A 420 47.78 -25.80 20.02
N LEU A 421 46.71 -25.87 19.22
CA LEU A 421 45.35 -25.48 19.61
C LEU A 421 44.54 -26.74 19.92
N VAL A 422 44.66 -27.23 21.14
CA VAL A 422 43.98 -28.44 21.61
C VAL A 422 42.59 -28.08 22.16
N PRO A 423 41.49 -28.64 21.61
CA PRO A 423 40.16 -28.34 22.10
C PRO A 423 39.92 -28.94 23.50
N PRO A 424 39.08 -28.30 24.34
CA PRO A 424 38.60 -28.89 25.59
C PRO A 424 37.77 -30.16 25.36
N GLU A 425 37.52 -30.93 26.43
CA GLU A 425 36.73 -32.17 26.34
C GLU A 425 35.33 -31.92 25.77
N GLY A 426 34.95 -32.68 24.74
CA GLY A 426 33.65 -32.57 24.07
C GLY A 426 33.56 -31.50 22.99
N LEU A 427 34.63 -30.73 22.76
CA LEU A 427 34.72 -29.69 21.74
C LEU A 427 35.71 -30.09 20.65
N TYR A 428 35.64 -29.40 19.51
CA TYR A 428 36.39 -29.72 18.30
C TYR A 428 37.19 -28.51 17.83
N GLN A 429 38.39 -28.76 17.32
CA GLN A 429 39.12 -27.77 16.54
C GLN A 429 38.52 -27.74 15.12
N PRO A 430 38.03 -26.59 14.62
CA PRO A 430 37.58 -26.50 13.24
C PRO A 430 38.74 -26.78 12.29
N ILE A 431 38.45 -27.48 11.19
CA ILE A 431 39.44 -27.94 10.21
C ILE A 431 39.18 -27.30 8.84
N ARG A 432 40.16 -27.42 7.93
CA ARG A 432 40.04 -26.97 6.52
C ARG A 432 39.63 -25.51 6.39
N GLY A 433 38.66 -25.16 5.54
CA GLY A 433 38.24 -23.78 5.29
C GLY A 433 37.74 -23.06 6.55
N PHE A 434 36.87 -23.69 7.34
CA PHE A 434 36.43 -23.13 8.64
C PHE A 434 37.60 -23.01 9.62
N GLY A 435 38.45 -24.02 9.68
CA GLY A 435 39.65 -24.03 10.52
C GLY A 435 40.64 -22.94 10.12
N ASN A 436 40.82 -22.70 8.83
CA ASN A 436 41.69 -21.65 8.31
C ASN A 436 41.15 -20.28 8.73
N VAL A 437 39.89 -19.98 8.45
CA VAL A 437 39.24 -18.71 8.85
C VAL A 437 39.32 -18.51 10.36
N TRP A 438 39.02 -19.53 11.15
CA TRP A 438 39.04 -19.45 12.61
C TRP A 438 40.45 -19.27 13.18
N ARG A 439 41.48 -19.89 12.59
CA ARG A 439 42.88 -19.75 13.06
C ARG A 439 43.54 -18.46 12.60
N GLU A 440 43.25 -17.99 11.39
CA GLU A 440 43.85 -16.77 10.84
C GLU A 440 43.21 -15.49 11.39
N ASN A 441 41.99 -15.58 11.95
CA ASN A 441 41.26 -14.44 12.51
C ASN A 441 41.02 -14.64 14.01
N GLU A 442 41.96 -14.16 14.84
CA GLU A 442 41.88 -14.28 16.30
C GLU A 442 40.58 -13.74 16.89
N TRP A 443 40.08 -12.60 16.37
CA TRP A 443 38.80 -12.03 16.80
C TRP A 443 37.60 -12.95 16.53
N ILE A 444 37.53 -13.61 15.37
CA ILE A 444 36.46 -14.56 15.06
C ILE A 444 36.49 -15.73 16.04
N ARG A 445 37.70 -16.24 16.32
CA ARG A 445 37.90 -17.32 17.28
C ARG A 445 37.46 -16.94 18.69
N GLU A 446 37.84 -15.75 19.15
CA GLU A 446 37.48 -15.27 20.49
C GLU A 446 35.97 -15.08 20.65
N GLN A 447 35.28 -14.65 19.59
CA GLN A 447 33.83 -14.45 19.61
C GLN A 447 33.04 -15.75 19.47
N LEU A 448 33.43 -16.66 18.57
CA LEU A 448 32.69 -17.93 18.36
C LEU A 448 32.99 -19.00 19.41
N GLY A 449 34.19 -19.01 19.98
CA GLY A 449 34.68 -20.13 20.80
C GLY A 449 35.06 -21.35 19.97
N TRP A 450 35.03 -22.54 20.59
CA TRP A 450 35.34 -23.81 19.93
C TRP A 450 34.14 -24.37 19.16
N ALA A 451 34.41 -25.26 18.20
CA ALA A 451 33.34 -25.97 17.52
C ALA A 451 32.70 -26.99 18.48
N THR A 452 31.37 -27.05 18.48
CA THR A 452 30.60 -27.97 19.34
C THR A 452 30.27 -29.29 18.64
N ALA A 453 30.48 -29.35 17.32
CA ALA A 453 30.40 -30.57 16.51
C ALA A 453 31.39 -30.53 15.34
N GLU A 454 31.57 -31.69 14.69
CA GLU A 454 32.30 -31.79 13.43
C GLU A 454 31.57 -31.05 12.30
N GLU A 455 32.32 -30.62 11.27
CA GLU A 455 31.74 -30.02 10.07
C GLU A 455 30.84 -31.03 9.33
N SER A 456 29.70 -30.57 8.82
CA SER A 456 28.74 -31.42 8.13
C SER A 456 28.26 -30.77 6.84
N THR A 457 28.19 -31.56 5.77
CA THR A 457 27.60 -31.12 4.50
C THR A 457 26.09 -31.22 4.55
N TYR A 458 25.41 -30.24 3.98
CA TYR A 458 23.96 -30.25 3.85
C TYR A 458 23.52 -29.51 2.58
N THR A 459 22.27 -29.73 2.18
CA THR A 459 21.65 -28.96 1.10
C THR A 459 20.89 -27.81 1.72
N ALA A 460 21.26 -26.58 1.36
CA ALA A 460 20.52 -25.40 1.76
C ALA A 460 19.66 -24.89 0.60
N ILE A 461 18.54 -24.22 0.91
CA ILE A 461 17.76 -23.46 -0.05
C ILE A 461 18.15 -21.99 0.11
N TYR A 462 18.51 -21.36 -1.00
CA TYR A 462 18.87 -19.95 -1.06
C TYR A 462 17.90 -19.17 -1.95
N GLN A 463 17.53 -17.97 -1.49
CA GLN A 463 16.76 -17.02 -2.29
C GLN A 463 17.10 -15.58 -1.89
N SER A 464 17.11 -14.65 -2.84
CA SER A 464 17.41 -13.23 -2.58
C SER A 464 16.20 -12.34 -2.82
N GLU A 465 16.10 -11.29 -2.02
CA GLU A 465 15.08 -10.23 -2.12
C GLU A 465 15.52 -9.16 -3.12
N MET A 466 14.57 -8.57 -3.86
CA MET A 466 14.86 -7.48 -4.79
C MET A 466 15.14 -6.16 -4.06
N ARG A 467 16.28 -5.53 -4.36
CA ARG A 467 16.69 -4.22 -3.82
C ARG A 467 17.31 -3.29 -4.85
N GLU A 468 17.04 -1.99 -4.69
CA GLU A 468 17.60 -0.90 -5.51
C GLU A 468 18.97 -0.40 -5.01
N SER A 469 19.32 -0.70 -3.76
CA SER A 469 20.63 -0.38 -3.19
C SER A 469 21.16 -1.47 -2.26
N ILE A 470 22.47 -1.56 -2.18
CA ILE A 470 23.21 -2.38 -1.20
C ILE A 470 22.89 -1.84 0.20
N PRO A 471 22.74 -2.71 1.21
CA PRO A 471 23.01 -4.16 1.20
C PRO A 471 21.84 -5.02 0.71
N GLY A 472 22.16 -6.09 -0.02
CA GLY A 472 21.18 -7.08 -0.46
C GLY A 472 20.65 -7.91 0.71
N VAL A 473 19.39 -8.34 0.62
CA VAL A 473 18.78 -9.25 1.60
C VAL A 473 18.67 -10.63 0.99
N ALA A 474 19.03 -11.65 1.77
CA ALA A 474 18.96 -13.03 1.32
C ALA A 474 18.48 -13.96 2.41
N TYR A 475 17.87 -15.07 1.98
CA TYR A 475 17.30 -16.09 2.84
C TYR A 475 18.04 -17.41 2.60
N LEU A 476 18.42 -18.08 3.69
CA LEU A 476 19.20 -19.32 3.65
C LEU A 476 18.70 -20.31 4.71
N THR A 477 18.35 -21.53 4.34
CA THR A 477 17.96 -22.56 5.32
C THR A 477 19.18 -23.13 6.05
N ARG A 478 19.05 -23.39 7.35
CA ARG A 478 20.00 -24.17 8.16
C ARG A 478 19.70 -25.67 8.13
N PRO A 479 20.66 -26.52 8.56
CA PRO A 479 20.45 -27.97 8.65
C PRO A 479 19.29 -28.40 9.55
N ASP A 480 18.94 -27.59 10.55
CA ASP A 480 17.82 -27.84 11.46
C ASP A 480 16.47 -27.32 10.93
N GLY A 481 16.45 -26.77 9.71
CA GLY A 481 15.27 -26.23 9.06
C GLY A 481 14.96 -24.77 9.40
N ALA A 482 15.73 -24.13 10.29
CA ALA A 482 15.57 -22.70 10.56
C ALA A 482 15.92 -21.87 9.31
N LEU A 483 15.13 -20.85 9.01
CA LEU A 483 15.40 -19.94 7.91
C LEU A 483 16.20 -18.75 8.43
N LEU A 484 17.35 -18.47 7.83
CA LEU A 484 18.15 -17.29 8.14
C LEU A 484 17.80 -16.18 7.17
N LYS A 485 17.64 -14.96 7.68
CA LYS A 485 17.62 -13.74 6.87
C LYS A 485 18.92 -12.99 7.10
N LEU A 486 19.58 -12.65 6.00
CA LEU A 486 20.86 -11.97 5.94
C LEU A 486 20.62 -10.54 5.46
N VAL A 487 21.11 -9.56 6.22
CA VAL A 487 21.04 -8.15 5.86
C VAL A 487 22.42 -7.54 6.14
N ASP A 488 23.23 -7.37 5.09
CA ASP A 488 24.60 -6.85 5.22
C ASP A 488 25.48 -7.69 6.16
N THR A 489 25.91 -7.09 7.27
CA THR A 489 26.67 -7.69 8.36
C THR A 489 25.78 -8.17 9.52
N ARG A 490 24.46 -8.26 9.30
CA ARG A 490 23.49 -8.71 10.30
C ARG A 490 22.73 -9.94 9.84
N TRP A 491 22.27 -10.74 10.80
CA TRP A 491 21.42 -11.89 10.53
C TRP A 491 20.39 -12.10 11.64
N GLU A 492 19.28 -12.73 11.27
CA GLU A 492 18.21 -13.17 12.18
C GLU A 492 17.59 -14.49 11.69
N VAL A 493 16.82 -15.16 12.53
CA VAL A 493 15.98 -16.30 12.11
C VAL A 493 14.63 -15.76 11.65
N TRP A 494 14.15 -16.19 10.47
CA TRP A 494 12.91 -15.74 9.85
C TRP A 494 11.78 -16.80 9.94
N PRO A 495 10.51 -16.37 10.14
CA PRO A 495 10.16 -15.07 10.71
C PRO A 495 10.69 -14.99 12.15
N ASP A 496 11.01 -13.80 12.62
CA ASP A 496 11.49 -13.63 13.99
C ASP A 496 10.34 -13.84 14.98
N HIS A 497 10.08 -15.10 15.33
CA HIS A 497 9.15 -15.48 16.37
C HIS A 497 9.71 -15.22 17.78
N GLN A 498 10.99 -14.87 17.96
CA GLN A 498 11.53 -14.55 19.28
C GLN A 498 11.09 -13.17 19.77
N LEU A 499 10.78 -12.24 18.86
CA LEU A 499 10.26 -10.92 19.23
C LEU A 499 8.80 -10.96 19.70
N LEU A 500 7.93 -11.75 19.06
CA LEU A 500 6.57 -11.98 19.54
C LEU A 500 6.51 -12.80 20.85
N GLN A 501 7.56 -13.58 21.15
CA GLN A 501 7.66 -14.38 22.37
C GLN A 501 8.37 -13.65 23.53
N SER A 502 9.21 -12.65 23.25
CA SER A 502 9.90 -11.83 24.27
C SER A 502 9.10 -10.60 24.67
N LEU A 503 8.28 -10.06 23.77
CA LEU A 503 7.16 -9.20 24.14
C LEU A 503 6.21 -10.05 24.98
N ASN A 504 5.83 -9.58 26.17
CA ASN A 504 4.72 -10.19 26.88
C ASN A 504 3.45 -9.87 26.07
N ALA A 505 3.18 -10.64 25.02
CA ALA A 505 2.19 -10.33 23.99
C ALA A 505 0.81 -10.06 24.61
N THR A 506 0.46 -10.78 25.69
CA THR A 506 -0.77 -10.55 26.46
C THR A 506 -0.90 -9.15 27.09
N THR A 507 0.22 -8.46 27.33
CA THR A 507 0.23 -7.10 27.89
C THR A 507 -0.12 -6.07 26.83
N ILE A 508 0.49 -6.12 25.64
CA ILE A 508 0.33 -5.06 24.63
C ILE A 508 -0.78 -5.34 23.61
N GLU A 509 -1.16 -6.60 23.40
CA GLU A 509 -2.16 -7.02 22.41
C GLU A 509 -3.49 -6.26 22.50
N PRO A 510 -4.10 -6.02 23.68
CA PRO A 510 -5.36 -5.28 23.75
C PRO A 510 -5.22 -3.83 23.26
N VAL A 511 -4.09 -3.19 23.59
CA VAL A 511 -3.82 -1.81 23.17
C VAL A 511 -3.55 -1.77 21.67
N LEU A 512 -2.70 -2.67 21.17
CA LEU A 512 -2.38 -2.77 19.76
C LEU A 512 -3.64 -2.99 18.92
N THR A 513 -4.50 -3.91 19.35
CA THR A 513 -5.80 -4.19 18.70
C THR A 513 -6.68 -2.95 18.68
N ALA A 514 -6.84 -2.27 19.81
CA ALA A 514 -7.69 -1.07 19.90
C ALA A 514 -7.18 0.07 19.00
N VAL A 515 -5.85 0.22 18.87
CA VAL A 515 -5.25 1.26 18.04
C VAL A 515 -5.37 0.94 16.56
N LEU A 516 -5.04 -0.28 16.14
CA LEU A 516 -5.10 -0.70 14.73
C LEU A 516 -6.52 -0.73 14.17
N HIS A 517 -7.52 -1.11 14.98
CA HIS A 517 -8.93 -1.10 14.56
C HIS A 517 -9.60 0.27 14.69
N ASN A 518 -8.83 1.30 15.05
CA ASN A 518 -9.33 2.64 15.33
C ASN A 518 -10.53 2.67 16.31
N ASP A 519 -10.52 1.79 17.32
CA ASP A 519 -11.62 1.69 18.29
C ASP A 519 -11.39 2.68 19.44
N THR A 520 -11.93 3.89 19.29
CA THR A 520 -11.83 4.96 20.30
C THR A 520 -12.44 4.55 21.64
N ALA A 521 -13.47 3.70 21.66
CA ALA A 521 -14.07 3.21 22.90
C ALA A 521 -13.15 2.21 23.62
N ALA A 522 -12.51 1.31 22.88
CA ALA A 522 -11.51 0.39 23.43
C ALA A 522 -10.24 1.11 23.89
N LYS A 523 -9.73 2.07 23.09
CA LYS A 523 -8.60 2.95 23.50
C LYS A 523 -8.92 3.66 24.81
N LEU A 524 -10.12 4.24 24.93
CA LEU A 524 -10.57 4.89 26.15
C LEU A 524 -10.68 3.91 27.33
N ALA A 525 -11.23 2.72 27.12
CA ALA A 525 -11.35 1.69 28.15
C ALA A 525 -9.99 1.20 28.68
N LEU A 526 -8.97 1.19 27.81
CA LEU A 526 -7.59 0.81 28.11
C LEU A 526 -6.76 1.97 28.68
N THR A 527 -7.28 3.20 28.67
CA THR A 527 -6.57 4.39 29.16
C THR A 527 -6.50 4.40 30.69
N GLN A 528 -5.31 4.66 31.23
CA GLN A 528 -5.10 4.86 32.67
C GLN A 528 -4.81 6.33 32.97
N LEU A 529 -5.62 6.89 33.87
CA LEU A 529 -5.48 8.26 34.32
C LEU A 529 -4.48 8.37 35.47
N VAL A 530 -3.84 9.53 35.54
CA VAL A 530 -2.98 9.96 36.62
C VAL A 530 -3.75 10.94 37.49
N THR A 531 -3.68 10.78 38.81
CA THR A 531 -4.26 11.73 39.77
C THR A 531 -3.17 12.62 40.36
N GLN A 532 -3.31 13.94 40.21
CA GLN A 532 -2.38 14.89 40.82
C GLN A 532 -3.09 16.13 41.33
N GLY A 533 -2.47 16.81 42.30
CA GLY A 533 -2.96 18.11 42.77
C GLY A 533 -2.88 19.17 41.67
N CYS A 534 -3.99 19.85 41.42
CA CYS A 534 -4.07 20.91 40.42
C CYS A 534 -3.29 22.18 40.83
N THR A 535 -3.04 23.09 39.90
CA THR A 535 -2.43 24.41 40.18
C THR A 535 -3.20 25.57 39.56
N THR A 536 -3.27 26.69 40.28
CA THR A 536 -3.77 27.99 39.78
C THR A 536 -2.66 28.83 39.15
N ALA A 537 -1.41 28.38 39.18
CA ALA A 537 -0.29 29.09 38.57
C ALA A 537 -0.43 29.16 37.04
N ALA A 538 -0.19 30.35 36.47
CA ALA A 538 -0.15 30.55 35.03
C ALA A 538 1.12 29.92 34.42
N GLY A 539 0.98 29.20 33.32
CA GLY A 539 2.08 28.54 32.61
C GLY A 539 1.58 27.44 31.66
N LEU A 540 2.32 27.23 30.57
CA LEU A 540 2.13 26.13 29.62
C LEU A 540 2.93 24.90 30.11
N GLY A 541 2.25 23.75 30.19
CA GLY A 541 2.80 22.51 30.74
C GLY A 541 2.88 22.45 32.28
N GLY A 542 2.86 21.22 32.82
CA GLY A 542 2.85 20.94 34.26
C GLY A 542 1.58 20.23 34.75
N PRO A 543 1.33 20.13 36.08
CA PRO A 543 0.14 19.49 36.64
C PRO A 543 -1.16 20.15 36.15
N PRO A 544 -2.31 19.44 36.22
CA PRO A 544 -3.60 19.93 35.73
C PRO A 544 -4.00 21.28 36.34
N LYS A 545 -4.75 22.09 35.61
CA LYS A 545 -5.24 23.38 36.13
C LYS A 545 -6.44 23.18 37.06
N CYS A 546 -6.51 23.99 38.10
CA CYS A 546 -7.66 23.97 39.01
C CYS A 546 -8.89 24.58 38.33
N ALA A 547 -10.07 23.99 38.56
CA ALA A 547 -11.33 24.59 38.14
C ALA A 547 -11.65 25.85 38.97
N ASP A 548 -12.55 26.69 38.46
CA ASP A 548 -12.95 27.93 39.13
C ASP A 548 -13.44 27.67 40.56
N GLY A 549 -12.72 28.26 41.53
CA GLY A 549 -13.01 28.13 42.96
C GLY A 549 -12.35 26.94 43.68
N GLN A 550 -11.57 26.10 42.98
CA GLN A 550 -10.75 25.07 43.60
C GLN A 550 -9.42 25.64 44.12
N SER A 551 -8.91 25.09 45.23
CA SER A 551 -7.59 25.44 45.77
C SER A 551 -6.48 24.62 45.12
N ASP A 552 -5.27 25.19 45.01
CA ASP A 552 -4.06 24.45 44.64
C ASP A 552 -3.92 23.16 45.45
N GLY A 553 -3.51 22.09 44.77
CA GLY A 553 -3.37 20.75 45.35
C GLY A 553 -4.66 19.92 45.36
N THR A 554 -5.79 20.45 44.88
CA THR A 554 -7.03 19.65 44.73
C THR A 554 -6.76 18.51 43.74
N PRO A 555 -7.00 17.23 44.10
CA PRO A 555 -6.77 16.11 43.21
C PRO A 555 -7.62 16.20 41.94
N VAL A 556 -6.98 16.04 40.79
CA VAL A 556 -7.60 16.00 39.47
C VAL A 556 -7.03 14.82 38.70
N ASP A 557 -7.93 14.04 38.10
CA ASP A 557 -7.57 12.96 37.18
C ASP A 557 -7.33 13.54 35.79
N TYR A 558 -6.25 13.13 35.14
CA TYR A 558 -5.91 13.55 33.79
C TYR A 558 -5.11 12.46 33.06
N PHE A 559 -5.01 12.60 31.75
CA PHE A 559 -4.16 11.78 30.90
C PHE A 559 -2.98 12.61 30.36
N PRO A 560 -1.74 12.13 30.47
CA PRO A 560 -0.57 12.83 29.95
C PRO A 560 -0.48 12.74 28.42
N LEU A 561 -0.43 13.90 27.74
CA LEU A 561 -0.14 14.03 26.31
C LEU A 561 1.15 14.83 26.12
N MET A 562 2.09 14.33 25.31
CA MET A 562 3.30 15.08 24.93
C MET A 562 3.17 15.54 23.47
N GLY A 563 3.16 16.85 23.23
CA GLY A 563 3.05 17.42 21.87
C GLY A 563 4.28 18.27 21.48
N PRO A 564 4.26 18.90 20.29
CA PRO A 564 5.35 19.77 19.83
C PRO A 564 5.54 20.96 20.80
N GLY A 565 6.58 20.89 21.63
CA GLY A 565 7.06 22.00 22.47
C GLY A 565 6.65 21.98 23.96
N HIS A 566 5.69 21.17 24.40
CA HIS A 566 5.38 20.94 25.83
C HIS A 566 4.41 19.77 26.06
N GLY A 567 4.36 19.28 27.30
CA GLY A 567 3.37 18.31 27.75
C GLY A 567 2.07 18.97 28.22
N GLU A 568 0.92 18.39 27.85
CA GLU A 568 -0.43 18.85 28.20
C GLU A 568 -1.17 17.78 29.04
N PRO A 569 -1.74 18.14 30.21
CA PRO A 569 -2.64 17.27 30.95
C PRO A 569 -4.06 17.31 30.33
N ILE A 570 -4.51 16.19 29.78
CA ILE A 570 -5.82 16.05 29.14
C ILE A 570 -6.86 15.59 30.16
N LEU A 571 -7.90 16.39 30.37
CA LEU A 571 -8.99 16.03 31.27
C LEU A 571 -9.87 14.91 30.67
N PRO A 572 -10.52 14.07 31.50
CA PRO A 572 -11.29 12.91 31.03
C PRO A 572 -12.33 13.22 29.96
N GLU A 573 -12.98 14.38 30.04
CA GLU A 573 -13.97 14.85 29.07
C GLU A 573 -13.39 15.11 27.67
N ARG A 574 -12.09 15.39 27.55
CA ARG A 574 -11.40 15.62 26.27
C ARG A 574 -10.70 14.38 25.72
N LEU A 575 -10.67 13.28 26.48
CA LEU A 575 -9.97 12.07 26.05
C LEU A 575 -10.49 11.46 24.76
N PRO A 576 -11.81 11.39 24.50
CA PRO A 576 -12.29 10.84 23.24
C PRO A 576 -11.71 11.57 22.03
N GLU A 577 -11.59 12.90 22.09
CA GLU A 577 -11.01 13.71 21.00
C GLU A 577 -9.52 13.41 20.77
N VAL A 578 -8.78 13.16 21.84
CA VAL A 578 -7.32 12.91 21.76
C VAL A 578 -7.02 11.46 21.34
N LEU A 579 -7.91 10.52 21.66
CA LEU A 579 -7.77 9.10 21.30
C LEU A 579 -8.36 8.77 19.92
N ASP A 580 -9.12 9.70 19.34
CA ASP A 580 -9.70 9.59 18.00
C ASP A 580 -8.67 9.94 16.91
N PHE A 581 -7.66 9.07 16.79
CA PHE A 581 -6.66 9.12 15.73
C PHE A 581 -6.62 7.80 14.97
N THR A 582 -6.54 7.89 13.65
CA THR A 582 -6.29 6.77 12.75
C THR A 582 -4.79 6.56 12.57
N VAL A 583 -4.39 5.30 12.48
CA VAL A 583 -3.01 4.92 12.17
C VAL A 583 -2.96 4.33 10.78
N GLU A 584 -1.93 4.68 10.02
CA GLU A 584 -1.68 4.14 8.68
C GLU A 584 -0.82 2.88 8.77
N ARG A 585 0.18 2.89 9.66
CA ARG A 585 1.01 1.72 9.96
C ARG A 585 1.57 1.77 11.38
N LEU A 586 1.82 0.61 11.97
CA LEU A 586 2.74 0.48 13.11
C LEU A 586 4.17 0.44 12.55
N TYR A 587 5.05 1.22 13.17
CA TYR A 587 6.43 1.44 12.74
C TYR A 587 7.45 0.69 13.62
N ALA A 588 7.19 0.62 14.93
CA ALA A 588 8.09 -0.06 15.87
C ALA A 588 7.39 -0.34 17.21
N ILE A 589 7.90 -1.32 17.95
CA ILE A 589 7.56 -1.58 19.35
C ILE A 589 8.87 -1.53 20.14
N VAL A 590 8.95 -0.68 21.16
CA VAL A 590 10.19 -0.48 21.92
C VAL A 590 9.95 -0.81 23.38
N GLU A 591 10.80 -1.64 23.99
CA GLU A 591 10.82 -1.82 25.44
C GLU A 591 11.47 -0.59 26.08
N VAL A 592 10.80 0.02 27.06
CA VAL A 592 11.25 1.24 27.72
C VAL A 592 12.03 0.87 28.98
N PRO A 593 13.33 1.17 29.09
CA PRO A 593 14.14 0.78 30.26
C PRO A 593 13.59 1.39 31.57
N ALA A 594 13.47 0.56 32.61
CA ALA A 594 12.89 0.93 33.92
C ALA A 594 13.58 2.09 34.67
N ALA A 595 14.74 2.56 34.18
CA ALA A 595 15.54 3.65 34.75
C ALA A 595 15.14 5.04 34.22
N GLU A 596 14.35 5.15 33.14
CA GLU A 596 13.91 6.44 32.60
C GLU A 596 12.54 6.87 33.12
N TYR A 597 12.50 8.09 33.67
CA TYR A 597 11.33 8.83 34.14
C TYR A 597 10.41 8.11 35.14
N ARG A 598 10.68 8.32 36.44
CA ARG A 598 9.74 8.05 37.54
C ARG A 598 9.13 9.34 38.11
N ASP A 599 8.79 10.30 37.26
CA ASP A 599 7.86 11.34 37.70
C ASP A 599 6.46 10.75 37.59
N GLY A 600 5.75 10.62 38.72
CA GLY A 600 4.39 10.07 38.74
C GLY A 600 3.39 10.86 37.89
N SER A 601 3.76 12.06 37.45
CA SER A 601 3.00 12.93 36.55
C SER A 601 3.16 12.55 35.07
N TRP A 602 4.23 11.82 34.72
CA TRP A 602 4.64 11.48 33.35
C TRP A 602 5.11 10.02 33.28
N PRO A 603 4.19 9.04 33.32
CA PRO A 603 4.54 7.63 33.22
C PRO A 603 5.24 7.35 31.89
N SER A 604 6.31 6.56 31.94
CA SER A 604 7.12 6.18 30.78
C SER A 604 6.60 4.96 30.05
N GLY A 605 5.83 4.09 30.71
CA GLY A 605 5.42 2.80 30.14
C GLY A 605 6.51 1.74 30.28
N GLU A 606 6.11 0.48 30.14
CA GLU A 606 7.01 -0.67 29.93
C GLU A 606 7.33 -0.83 28.42
N TYR A 607 6.39 -0.41 27.56
CA TYR A 607 6.54 -0.42 26.11
C TYR A 607 6.09 0.91 25.47
N ALA A 608 6.68 1.23 24.31
CA ALA A 608 6.23 2.29 23.42
C ALA A 608 5.89 1.70 22.04
N LEU A 609 4.64 1.86 21.60
CA LEU A 609 4.15 1.45 20.28
C LEU A 609 4.17 2.68 19.37
N LEU A 610 4.98 2.67 18.31
CA LEU A 610 5.12 3.80 17.40
C LEU A 610 4.30 3.59 16.15
N PHE A 611 3.45 4.56 15.81
CA PHE A 611 2.57 4.53 14.66
C PHE A 611 2.80 5.74 13.76
N GLU A 612 2.64 5.52 12.46
CA GLU A 612 2.47 6.58 11.48
C GLU A 612 0.99 6.92 11.34
N THR A 613 0.69 8.20 11.15
CA THR A 613 -0.65 8.70 10.86
C THR A 613 -0.54 9.68 9.70
N ALA A 614 -1.66 10.00 9.06
CA ALA A 614 -1.73 10.98 7.97
C ALA A 614 -1.20 12.38 8.30
N THR A 615 -1.01 12.71 9.59
CA THR A 615 -0.62 14.05 10.04
C THR A 615 0.72 14.06 10.77
N LEU A 616 0.81 13.41 11.93
CA LEU A 616 2.00 13.34 12.75
C LEU A 616 2.16 11.94 13.34
N PRO A 617 3.39 11.42 13.48
CA PRO A 617 3.61 10.14 14.13
C PRO A 617 3.14 10.20 15.59
N VAL A 618 2.61 9.09 16.07
CA VAL A 618 2.07 8.93 17.42
C VAL A 618 2.79 7.77 18.10
N ALA A 619 3.31 7.99 19.30
CA ALA A 619 3.79 6.93 20.18
C ALA A 619 2.79 6.69 21.32
N VAL A 620 2.35 5.45 21.47
CA VAL A 620 1.43 4.98 22.51
C VAL A 620 2.23 4.23 23.57
N LEU A 621 2.28 4.78 24.78
CA LEU A 621 3.04 4.18 25.87
C LEU A 621 2.13 3.29 26.71
N VAL A 622 2.59 2.07 26.93
CA VAL A 622 1.83 0.98 27.55
C VAL A 622 2.55 0.51 28.80
N ASP A 623 1.82 0.49 29.92
CA ASP A 623 2.28 -0.12 31.17
C ASP A 623 1.20 -1.09 31.64
N GLN A 624 1.57 -2.34 31.96
CA GLN A 624 0.64 -3.35 32.46
C GLN A 624 -0.65 -3.51 31.60
N GLY A 625 -0.52 -3.30 30.29
CA GLY A 625 -1.61 -3.39 29.30
C GLY A 625 -2.59 -2.23 29.32
N ARG A 626 -2.19 -1.10 29.90
CA ARG A 626 -2.94 0.15 29.90
C ARG A 626 -2.20 1.21 29.10
N ILE A 627 -2.94 2.03 28.37
CA ILE A 627 -2.39 3.24 27.74
C ILE A 627 -2.15 4.25 28.86
N VAL A 628 -0.90 4.61 29.11
CA VAL A 628 -0.52 5.52 30.20
C VAL A 628 -0.09 6.91 29.71
N ARG A 629 0.32 7.03 28.45
CA ARG A 629 0.71 8.31 27.83
C ARG A 629 0.61 8.23 26.31
N LEU A 630 0.35 9.37 25.67
CA LEU A 630 0.54 9.57 24.23
C LEU A 630 1.63 10.61 23.99
N SER A 631 2.46 10.39 22.98
CA SER A 631 3.39 11.38 22.46
C SER A 631 3.14 11.59 20.96
N VAL A 632 2.96 12.85 20.52
CA VAL A 632 2.58 13.22 19.15
C VAL A 632 3.62 14.19 18.57
N GLY A 633 4.03 13.96 17.31
CA GLY A 633 4.91 14.85 16.57
C GLY A 633 6.29 14.27 16.27
N SER A 634 6.87 14.66 15.12
CA SER A 634 8.12 14.11 14.58
C SER A 634 9.33 14.36 15.47
N GLU A 635 9.48 15.55 16.08
CA GLU A 635 10.56 15.81 17.04
C GLU A 635 10.39 15.02 18.33
N THR A 636 9.17 14.75 18.79
CA THR A 636 8.88 14.06 20.05
C THR A 636 9.01 12.54 19.89
N ALA A 637 8.45 11.97 18.83
CA ALA A 637 8.62 10.56 18.49
C ALA A 637 10.08 10.24 18.12
N ALA A 638 10.76 11.13 17.38
CA ALA A 638 12.19 11.01 17.14
C ALA A 638 13.02 11.20 18.41
N TYR A 639 12.64 12.09 19.34
CA TYR A 639 13.35 12.26 20.61
C TYR A 639 13.23 11.03 21.52
N GLU A 640 12.07 10.37 21.55
CA GLU A 640 11.90 9.06 22.21
C GLU A 640 12.77 7.99 21.51
N LEU A 641 12.80 7.95 20.17
CA LEU A 641 13.64 7.04 19.38
C LEU A 641 15.15 7.28 19.56
N THR A 642 15.61 8.53 19.66
CA THR A 642 17.06 8.85 19.79
C THR A 642 17.60 8.53 21.19
N ARG A 643 16.73 8.40 22.21
CA ARG A 643 17.13 8.10 23.60
C ARG A 643 17.10 6.61 23.93
N LEU A 644 16.25 5.85 23.26
CA LEU A 644 16.02 4.40 23.46
C LEU A 644 16.94 3.52 22.59
N SER A 645 18.05 4.08 22.08
CA SER A 645 18.89 3.55 20.98
C SER A 645 19.54 2.18 21.22
N ASP A 646 19.43 1.60 22.41
CA ASP A 646 20.11 0.35 22.73
C ASP A 646 19.22 -0.89 22.54
N ASN A 647 17.89 -0.76 22.41
CA ASN A 647 16.94 -1.88 22.23
C ASN A 647 15.77 -1.53 21.28
N ILE A 648 16.05 -1.20 20.01
CA ILE A 648 15.00 -0.88 19.02
C ILE A 648 14.67 -2.11 18.16
N LEU A 649 13.39 -2.47 18.17
CA LEU A 649 12.76 -3.45 17.30
C LEU A 649 12.14 -2.70 16.11
N TRP A 650 12.71 -2.87 14.92
CA TRP A 650 12.21 -2.26 13.69
C TRP A 650 11.15 -3.17 13.07
N LEU A 651 9.87 -2.78 13.11
CA LEU A 651 8.80 -3.51 12.40
C LEU A 651 8.61 -2.85 11.05
N THR A 652 9.09 -3.51 10.00
CA THR A 652 9.19 -2.90 8.66
C THR A 652 8.03 -3.26 7.72
N SER A 653 7.02 -4.03 8.16
CA SER A 653 5.90 -4.45 7.32
C SER A 653 4.53 -4.48 8.03
N THR A 654 3.47 -4.22 7.25
CA THR A 654 2.05 -4.39 7.63
C THR A 654 1.68 -5.87 7.83
N ALA A 655 2.44 -6.78 7.21
CA ALA A 655 2.25 -8.24 7.29
C ALA A 655 2.75 -8.85 8.62
N ASP A 656 3.71 -8.19 9.30
CA ASP A 656 4.19 -8.58 10.64
C ASP A 656 3.24 -8.10 11.76
N ILE A 657 2.27 -7.24 11.43
CA ILE A 657 1.31 -6.63 12.38
C ILE A 657 -0.02 -7.39 12.41
N GLN A 658 -0.43 -8.00 11.29
CA GLN A 658 -1.64 -8.83 11.21
C GLN A 658 -1.43 -10.28 11.68
N ARG A 659 -0.17 -10.73 11.78
CA ARG A 659 0.21 -12.08 12.21
C ARG A 659 0.69 -12.05 13.67
#